data_AF-A0A847M3M4-F1
#
_entry.id   AF-A0A847M3M4-F1
#
_cell.length_a   1.000
_cell.length_b   1.000
_cell.length_c   1.000
_cell.angle_alpha   90.00
_cell.angle_beta   90.00
_cell.angle_gamma   90.00
#
_symmetry.space_group_name_H-M   'P 1'
#
loop_
_entity.id
_entity.type
_entity.pdbx_description
1 polymer ?
#
loop_
_entity_poly.entity_id
_entity_poly.type
_entity_poly.pdbx_seq_one_letter_code
_entity_poly.pdbx_strand_id
1 'polypeptide(L)'
;MLKSYIALEVRILLLTGVKTFCNCTYLDNGMLGSCPICRGEGTLPPQLNQIAARKAYTIAKALNCNLVKNPRYEKNLSTPDLPPEYALSRLSLQLGTDGFMDITFHRRKKHIRIAELRIEEDAGRLTHSGKETRMDYSTAGMPSLRLRTEADFEIGEEAEVFLSDLRRRLQYLEVIPGVPVESVIRCNAHVALAPYPEDPEGFVKLRNLNSFNFVRKAINTELNRQEEILEHGGTVLPESRIWNETKNITESFQKRKLENRPKFVPLQGVQPFIPGPDILEALESFTVELPEPRRNRVMAQYGLTLPQAEFICDEKSRADYFEKTIELGASPKETAQWMSSYIIKEFKRLQLTPLNAPLTPHRFASILKMLTERRIHTGIAKQTISAVLEENKEPELIVKERGWEQLTDEKVISDIVKRIIEENPLEVKRVRESDARPIRFLTGRIMRETGGLAEPNIVKAILREQLSVSLVYVLSMGGAISGRIAEDGMVESGDERVLKELIHQRMNGLESKIRFESIQVGRILSEEIIPSDWAALITTITERINSGTANGIVVTHGTDTLPYTAPLLYWLFADAGVPIVLAASSTAPGMSNEAAETMEKAINLAAEEKTGVYVVYGGRVLSPLNLKFERIGSDGFRNWNMQKPIHFGSSLLNGMLEADQYVLTQLLEEAANSMCVIRIYPGLRSDYLTALMDQGVRYFFLELYDTGTAGFREGPYSLKRAFSIGRRKQARFYCTSQQEGLVDFSGYSTSKELWKEGAVPMGVYTTETVVARFLAASIIADSEQERDELMERAGPESLQ
;
A
#
# COMPACT_ATOMS: atom_id res chain seq x y z
N MET A 1 -0.62 4.11 34.39
CA MET A 1 -0.53 3.64 32.99
C MET A 1 -1.11 2.25 32.95
N LEU A 2 -2.12 2.01 32.11
CA LEU A 2 -2.75 0.69 31.96
C LEU A 2 -2.05 -0.05 30.81
N LYS A 3 -2.00 -1.38 30.89
CA LYS A 3 -1.48 -2.26 29.86
C LYS A 3 -2.55 -3.30 29.49
N SER A 4 -2.73 -3.52 28.19
CA SER A 4 -3.63 -4.52 27.65
C SER A 4 -2.95 -5.88 27.50
N TYR A 5 -3.73 -6.93 27.68
CA TYR A 5 -3.34 -8.32 27.56
C TYR A 5 -4.44 -9.04 26.80
N ILE A 6 -4.18 -9.43 25.56
CA ILE A 6 -5.16 -10.07 24.71
C ILE A 6 -4.58 -11.39 24.18
N ALA A 7 -5.35 -12.46 24.33
CA ALA A 7 -5.05 -13.78 23.77
C ALA A 7 -6.22 -14.28 22.92
N LEU A 8 -5.93 -15.09 21.90
CA LEU A 8 -6.93 -15.68 21.03
C LEU A 8 -7.03 -17.19 21.27
N GLU A 9 -8.25 -17.70 21.25
CA GLU A 9 -8.58 -19.12 21.18
C GLU A 9 -9.24 -19.37 19.83
N VAL A 10 -8.45 -19.88 18.88
CA VAL A 10 -8.86 -20.11 17.49
C VAL A 10 -9.20 -21.58 17.31
N ARG A 11 -10.32 -21.88 16.66
CA ARG A 11 -10.73 -23.24 16.26
C ARG A 11 -10.77 -23.31 14.75
N ILE A 12 -10.06 -24.28 14.19
CA ILE A 12 -10.01 -24.56 12.75
C ILE A 12 -10.69 -25.91 12.52
N LEU A 13 -11.81 -25.91 11.81
CA LEU A 13 -12.53 -27.15 11.47
C LEU A 13 -11.81 -27.86 10.30
N LEU A 14 -11.42 -29.12 10.50
CA LEU A 14 -10.78 -29.94 9.48
C LEU A 14 -11.82 -30.84 8.83
N LEU A 15 -12.32 -30.42 7.67
CA LEU A 15 -13.31 -31.17 6.90
C LEU A 15 -12.65 -32.39 6.24
N THR A 16 -12.65 -33.52 6.93
CA THR A 16 -12.06 -34.78 6.43
C THR A 16 -13.09 -35.83 6.02
N GLY A 17 -14.38 -35.60 6.31
CA GLY A 17 -15.45 -36.57 6.08
C GLY A 17 -15.51 -37.73 7.08
N VAL A 18 -14.58 -37.77 8.03
CA VAL A 18 -14.47 -38.81 9.08
C VAL A 18 -14.34 -38.14 10.44
N LYS A 19 -15.02 -38.67 11.47
CA LYS A 19 -14.93 -38.16 12.85
C LYS A 19 -13.50 -38.20 13.41
N THR A 20 -13.27 -37.45 14.49
CA THR A 20 -11.93 -37.20 15.05
C THR A 20 -11.26 -38.45 15.61
N PHE A 21 -11.99 -39.23 16.41
CA PHE A 21 -11.44 -40.32 17.23
C PHE A 21 -12.03 -41.70 16.91
N CYS A 22 -12.73 -41.83 15.78
CA CYS A 22 -13.28 -43.07 15.27
C CYS A 22 -13.45 -43.02 13.74
N ASN A 23 -13.88 -44.13 13.13
CA ASN A 23 -14.03 -44.26 11.68
C ASN A 23 -15.44 -43.92 11.16
N CYS A 24 -16.28 -43.21 11.93
CA CYS A 24 -17.62 -42.82 11.47
C CYS A 24 -17.54 -41.76 10.37
N THR A 25 -18.25 -42.00 9.26
CA THR A 25 -18.38 -41.12 8.09
C THR A 25 -19.78 -40.53 7.99
N TYR A 26 -20.04 -39.71 6.96
CA TYR A 26 -21.39 -39.30 6.58
C TYR A 26 -22.28 -40.51 6.22
N LEU A 27 -23.53 -40.44 6.65
CA LEU A 27 -24.64 -41.30 6.24
C LEU A 27 -25.36 -40.65 5.05
N ASP A 28 -26.21 -41.42 4.36
CA ASP A 28 -26.96 -40.97 3.18
C ASP A 28 -27.88 -39.76 3.44
N ASN A 29 -28.28 -39.56 4.70
CA ASN A 29 -29.10 -38.41 5.12
C ASN A 29 -28.28 -37.14 5.41
N GLY A 30 -26.97 -37.14 5.12
CA GLY A 30 -26.07 -36.01 5.34
C GLY A 30 -25.59 -35.83 6.79
N MET A 31 -26.04 -36.68 7.73
CA MET A 31 -25.56 -36.67 9.11
C MET A 31 -24.34 -37.56 9.28
N LEU A 32 -23.50 -37.28 10.27
CA LEU A 32 -22.40 -38.18 10.61
C LEU A 32 -22.91 -39.41 11.38
N GLY A 33 -22.37 -40.57 11.03
CA GLY A 33 -22.62 -41.82 11.73
C GLY A 33 -22.22 -41.77 13.21
N SER A 34 -22.74 -42.73 13.97
CA SER A 34 -22.49 -42.86 15.40
C SER A 34 -22.01 -44.28 15.75
N CYS A 35 -21.07 -44.38 16.68
CA CYS A 35 -20.53 -45.64 17.20
C CYS A 35 -20.24 -45.51 18.70
N PRO A 36 -20.01 -46.62 19.42
CA PRO A 36 -19.72 -46.57 20.86
C PRO A 36 -18.55 -45.63 21.20
N ILE A 37 -17.47 -45.61 20.40
CA ILE A 37 -16.31 -44.75 20.65
C ILE A 37 -16.70 -43.27 20.66
N CYS A 38 -17.39 -42.77 19.64
CA CYS A 38 -17.77 -41.35 19.58
C CYS A 38 -18.87 -40.98 20.57
N ARG A 39 -19.67 -41.95 21.05
CA ARG A 39 -20.60 -41.73 22.17
C ARG A 39 -19.92 -41.79 23.54
N GLY A 40 -18.65 -42.18 23.59
CA GLY A 40 -17.94 -42.43 24.84
C GLY A 40 -18.44 -43.67 25.59
N GLU A 41 -19.04 -44.62 24.86
CA GLU A 41 -19.56 -45.89 25.35
C GLU A 41 -18.58 -47.04 25.04
N GLY A 42 -18.43 -47.99 25.98
CA GLY A 42 -17.64 -49.21 25.77
C GLY A 42 -16.15 -49.08 26.09
N THR A 43 -15.39 -50.13 25.73
CA THR A 43 -13.96 -50.31 26.09
C THR A 43 -13.01 -50.22 24.90
N LEU A 44 -13.53 -49.94 23.70
CA LEU A 44 -12.71 -49.83 22.50
C LEU A 44 -11.78 -48.61 22.58
N PRO A 45 -10.49 -48.75 22.26
CA PRO A 45 -9.55 -47.62 22.31
C PRO A 45 -9.90 -46.60 21.21
N PRO A 46 -9.77 -45.29 21.48
CA PRO A 46 -9.96 -44.26 20.47
C PRO A 46 -8.89 -44.37 19.38
N GLN A 47 -9.26 -44.00 18.15
CA GLN A 47 -8.36 -43.98 17.00
C GLN A 47 -8.40 -42.60 16.36
N LEU A 48 -7.29 -41.86 16.43
CA LEU A 48 -7.21 -40.56 15.79
C LEU A 48 -7.28 -40.74 14.26
N ASN A 49 -8.14 -39.98 13.61
CA ASN A 49 -8.22 -39.89 12.16
C ASN A 49 -6.87 -39.44 11.57
N GLN A 50 -6.25 -40.31 10.77
CA GLN A 50 -4.91 -40.09 10.22
C GLN A 50 -4.84 -38.89 9.27
N ILE A 51 -5.90 -38.64 8.48
CA ILE A 51 -5.97 -37.46 7.60
C ILE A 51 -6.00 -36.18 8.44
N ALA A 52 -6.78 -36.18 9.52
CA ALA A 52 -6.86 -35.05 10.44
C ALA A 52 -5.54 -34.84 11.19
N ALA A 53 -4.90 -35.93 11.62
CA ALA A 53 -3.59 -35.90 12.26
C ALA A 53 -2.55 -35.28 11.32
N ARG A 54 -2.43 -35.77 10.08
CA ARG A 54 -1.52 -35.22 9.06
C ARG A 54 -1.71 -33.71 8.90
N LYS A 55 -2.94 -33.26 8.66
CA LYS A 55 -3.27 -31.82 8.53
C LYS A 55 -2.89 -31.02 9.77
N ALA A 56 -3.20 -31.54 10.97
CA ALA A 56 -2.92 -30.86 12.22
C ALA A 56 -1.42 -30.73 12.51
N TYR A 57 -0.63 -31.78 12.23
CA TYR A 57 0.83 -31.75 12.36
C TYR A 57 1.48 -30.80 11.33
N THR A 58 0.98 -30.76 10.09
CA THR A 58 1.42 -29.77 9.09
C THR A 58 1.17 -28.34 9.57
N ILE A 59 -0.01 -28.06 10.14
CA ILE A 59 -0.33 -26.74 10.71
C ILE A 59 0.57 -26.44 11.91
N ALA A 60 0.81 -27.41 12.79
CA ALA A 60 1.69 -27.25 13.95
C ALA A 60 3.11 -26.85 13.54
N LYS A 61 3.69 -27.57 12.56
CA LYS A 61 5.01 -27.24 12.00
C LYS A 61 5.01 -25.86 11.34
N ALA A 62 3.97 -25.56 10.55
CA ALA A 62 3.85 -24.25 9.92
C ALA A 62 3.71 -23.13 10.94
N LEU A 63 3.24 -23.38 12.16
CA LEU A 63 3.16 -22.41 13.25
C LEU A 63 4.38 -22.46 14.19
N ASN A 64 5.46 -23.09 13.74
CA ASN A 64 6.71 -23.25 14.48
C ASN A 64 6.54 -23.90 15.87
N CYS A 65 5.51 -24.71 16.07
CA CYS A 65 5.27 -25.38 17.35
C CYS A 65 6.28 -26.50 17.60
N ASN A 66 6.66 -26.67 18.87
CA ASN A 66 7.33 -27.86 19.35
C ASN A 66 6.33 -29.02 19.37
N LEU A 67 6.57 -30.05 18.56
CA LEU A 67 5.68 -31.21 18.46
C LEU A 67 5.80 -32.11 19.70
N VAL A 68 4.66 -32.51 20.25
CA VAL A 68 4.60 -33.47 21.35
C VAL A 68 4.91 -34.87 20.80
N LYS A 69 5.96 -35.52 21.32
CA LYS A 69 6.43 -36.82 20.80
C LYS A 69 5.40 -37.95 20.97
N ASN A 70 4.78 -38.04 22.15
CA ASN A 70 3.86 -39.11 22.53
C ASN A 70 2.57 -38.50 23.12
N PRO A 71 1.73 -37.86 22.31
CA PRO A 71 0.53 -37.19 22.78
C PRO A 71 -0.46 -38.20 23.39
N ARG A 72 -0.87 -37.94 24.63
CA ARG A 72 -1.80 -38.81 25.37
C ARG A 72 -3.24 -38.40 25.12
N TYR A 73 -4.12 -39.37 24.94
CA TYR A 73 -5.56 -39.11 24.87
C TYR A 73 -6.05 -38.58 26.21
N GLU A 74 -6.68 -37.41 26.20
CA GLU A 74 -7.22 -36.75 27.38
C GLU A 74 -8.71 -36.51 27.21
N LYS A 75 -9.48 -36.56 28.31
CA LYS A 75 -10.87 -36.12 28.33
C LYS A 75 -10.95 -34.64 28.66
N ASN A 76 -11.55 -33.85 27.77
CA ASN A 76 -11.86 -32.44 27.99
C ASN A 76 -13.14 -32.31 28.81
N LEU A 77 -13.01 -31.92 30.08
CA LEU A 77 -14.12 -31.78 31.01
C LEU A 77 -14.94 -30.50 30.79
N SER A 78 -14.50 -29.63 29.87
CA SER A 78 -15.16 -28.36 29.54
C SER A 78 -15.99 -28.41 28.26
N THR A 79 -16.01 -29.55 27.57
CA THR A 79 -16.88 -29.77 26.41
C THR A 79 -18.34 -29.79 26.86
N PRO A 80 -19.24 -28.99 26.24
CA PRO A 80 -20.65 -28.97 26.59
C PRO A 80 -21.31 -30.33 26.32
N ASP A 81 -22.40 -30.61 27.03
CA ASP A 81 -23.26 -31.75 26.72
C ASP A 81 -24.05 -31.45 25.44
N LEU A 82 -24.11 -32.43 24.53
CA LEU A 82 -24.93 -32.39 23.32
C LEU A 82 -26.12 -33.35 23.49
N PRO A 83 -27.21 -33.21 22.70
CA PRO A 83 -28.27 -34.20 22.66
C PRO A 83 -27.71 -35.62 22.44
N PRO A 84 -28.34 -36.69 23.00
CA PRO A 84 -27.79 -38.04 22.96
C PRO A 84 -27.39 -38.55 21.57
N GLU A 85 -28.15 -38.18 20.55
CA GLU A 85 -27.90 -38.52 19.15
C GLU A 85 -26.63 -37.87 18.55
N TYR A 86 -26.15 -36.80 19.18
CA TYR A 86 -24.93 -36.04 18.81
C TYR A 86 -23.83 -36.15 19.89
N ALA A 87 -23.93 -37.12 20.79
CA ALA A 87 -22.94 -37.30 21.86
C ALA A 87 -21.50 -37.37 21.32
N LEU A 88 -20.59 -36.75 22.07
CA LEU A 88 -19.16 -36.68 21.78
C LEU A 88 -18.36 -37.52 22.78
N SER A 89 -17.22 -38.06 22.34
CA SER A 89 -16.29 -38.78 23.22
C SER A 89 -15.60 -37.83 24.22
N ARG A 90 -15.57 -36.54 23.88
CA ARG A 90 -14.92 -35.43 24.58
C ARG A 90 -13.41 -35.60 24.67
N LEU A 91 -12.84 -36.34 23.72
CA LEU A 91 -11.40 -36.57 23.68
C LEU A 91 -10.66 -35.36 23.12
N SER A 92 -9.40 -35.25 23.52
CA SER A 92 -8.45 -34.25 23.07
C SER A 92 -7.06 -34.86 23.01
N LEU A 93 -6.24 -34.38 22.07
CA LEU A 93 -4.81 -34.67 22.00
C LEU A 93 -4.06 -33.35 21.86
N GLN A 94 -3.05 -33.12 22.70
CA GLN A 94 -2.13 -31.99 22.56
C GLN A 94 -1.03 -32.35 21.57
N LEU A 95 -0.98 -31.63 20.45
CA LEU A 95 -0.07 -31.93 19.34
C LEU A 95 1.18 -31.06 19.36
N GLY A 96 1.09 -29.83 19.87
CA GLY A 96 2.25 -28.95 19.99
C GLY A 96 2.12 -27.85 21.03
N THR A 97 3.27 -27.30 21.42
CA THR A 97 3.43 -26.19 22.38
C THR A 97 4.46 -25.19 21.89
N ASP A 98 4.51 -24.02 22.53
CA ASP A 98 5.59 -23.03 22.39
C ASP A 98 5.89 -22.65 20.93
N GLY A 99 4.85 -22.53 20.12
CA GLY A 99 4.96 -22.07 18.74
C GLY A 99 4.95 -20.55 18.64
N PHE A 100 4.97 -20.04 17.41
CA PHE A 100 4.83 -18.61 17.16
C PHE A 100 4.45 -18.29 15.72
N MET A 101 3.88 -17.11 15.53
CA MET A 101 3.70 -16.49 14.23
C MET A 101 4.02 -15.00 14.33
N ASP A 102 4.84 -14.51 13.42
CA ASP A 102 5.11 -13.08 13.31
C ASP A 102 3.97 -12.42 12.53
N ILE A 103 3.57 -11.23 13.00
CA ILE A 103 2.69 -10.32 12.27
C ILE A 103 3.42 -9.02 11.97
N THR A 104 3.04 -8.34 10.89
CA THR A 104 3.53 -6.99 10.61
C THR A 104 2.42 -5.98 10.90
N PHE A 105 2.64 -5.11 11.87
CA PHE A 105 1.70 -4.07 12.27
C PHE A 105 2.41 -2.72 12.29
N HIS A 106 1.89 -1.72 11.56
CA HIS A 106 2.56 -0.43 11.32
C HIS A 106 4.06 -0.56 10.98
N ARG A 107 4.40 -1.48 10.08
CA ARG A 107 5.78 -1.78 9.62
C ARG A 107 6.73 -2.31 10.72
N ARG A 108 6.20 -2.68 11.88
CA ARG A 108 6.94 -3.36 12.94
C ARG A 108 6.54 -4.83 12.94
N LYS A 109 7.54 -5.70 13.01
CA LYS A 109 7.30 -7.12 13.26
C LYS A 109 6.97 -7.31 14.74
N LYS A 110 5.86 -7.99 15.01
CA LYS A 110 5.47 -8.41 16.36
C LYS A 110 5.40 -9.92 16.40
N HIS A 111 6.05 -10.50 17.40
CA HIS A 111 6.14 -11.94 17.58
C HIS A 111 4.99 -12.42 18.47
N ILE A 112 4.03 -13.14 17.88
CA ILE A 112 2.88 -13.67 18.63
C ILE A 112 3.14 -15.12 18.97
N ARG A 113 3.26 -15.41 20.27
CA ARG A 113 3.52 -16.77 20.75
C ARG A 113 2.23 -17.60 20.76
N ILE A 114 2.39 -18.88 20.48
CA ILE A 114 1.35 -19.89 20.47
C ILE A 114 1.59 -20.81 21.66
N ALA A 115 0.71 -20.72 22.65
CA ALA A 115 0.80 -21.47 23.90
C ALA A 115 0.61 -22.98 23.66
N GLU A 116 -0.43 -23.34 22.91
CA GLU A 116 -0.78 -24.73 22.66
C GLU A 116 -1.57 -24.93 21.37
N LEU A 117 -1.43 -26.12 20.81
CA LEU A 117 -2.23 -26.63 19.70
C LEU A 117 -2.77 -28.02 20.04
N ARG A 118 -4.09 -28.17 20.01
CA ARG A 118 -4.81 -29.40 20.38
C ARG A 118 -5.79 -29.81 19.29
N ILE A 119 -5.92 -31.10 19.03
CA ILE A 119 -7.02 -31.63 18.22
C ILE A 119 -8.14 -32.13 19.14
N GLU A 120 -9.36 -31.73 18.84
CA GLU A 120 -10.59 -31.98 19.60
C GLU A 120 -11.73 -32.35 18.64
N GLU A 121 -12.87 -32.77 19.20
CA GLU A 121 -14.13 -32.90 18.45
C GLU A 121 -14.85 -31.56 18.34
N ASP A 122 -15.41 -31.28 17.17
CA ASP A 122 -16.33 -30.18 17.02
C ASP A 122 -17.68 -30.46 17.68
N ALA A 123 -18.31 -29.41 18.23
CA ALA A 123 -19.60 -29.47 18.90
C ALA A 123 -20.76 -28.99 18.00
N GLY A 124 -20.48 -28.65 16.74
CA GLY A 124 -21.42 -27.97 15.87
C GLY A 124 -21.37 -26.45 16.00
N ARG A 125 -22.34 -25.79 15.36
CA ARG A 125 -22.39 -24.33 15.21
C ARG A 125 -23.80 -23.81 15.42
N LEU A 126 -23.91 -22.69 16.13
CA LEU A 126 -25.14 -21.88 16.11
C LEU A 126 -25.21 -21.10 14.80
N THR A 127 -26.35 -21.21 14.13
CA THR A 127 -26.68 -20.45 12.92
C THR A 127 -27.91 -19.59 13.18
N HIS A 128 -27.89 -18.38 12.64
CA HIS A 128 -29.01 -17.44 12.73
C HIS A 128 -29.60 -17.27 11.32
N SER A 129 -30.90 -17.50 11.19
CA SER A 129 -31.64 -17.27 9.95
C SER A 129 -32.92 -16.48 10.27
N GLY A 130 -32.91 -15.18 9.96
CA GLY A 130 -33.98 -14.28 10.34
C GLY A 130 -34.13 -14.17 11.86
N LYS A 131 -35.31 -14.53 12.39
CA LYS A 131 -35.60 -14.52 13.84
C LYS A 131 -35.33 -15.85 14.54
N GLU A 132 -34.93 -16.88 13.80
CA GLU A 132 -34.66 -18.20 14.36
C GLU A 132 -33.17 -18.42 14.58
N THR A 133 -32.82 -18.94 15.76
CA THR A 133 -31.49 -19.46 16.06
C THR A 133 -31.56 -20.97 16.05
N ARG A 134 -30.77 -21.61 15.20
CA ARG A 134 -30.74 -23.08 15.05
C ARG A 134 -29.35 -23.59 15.41
N MET A 135 -29.30 -24.73 16.09
CA MET A 135 -28.05 -25.43 16.32
C MET A 135 -27.83 -26.42 15.18
N ASP A 136 -26.74 -26.24 14.45
CA ASP A 136 -26.30 -27.12 13.36
C ASP A 136 -25.26 -28.11 13.89
N TYR A 137 -25.65 -29.38 13.95
CA TYR A 137 -24.81 -30.49 14.40
C TYR A 137 -24.19 -31.29 13.24
N SER A 138 -24.29 -30.82 11.99
CA SER A 138 -23.75 -31.51 10.80
C SER A 138 -22.25 -31.80 10.88
N THR A 139 -21.54 -31.04 11.71
CA THR A 139 -20.10 -31.11 11.94
C THR A 139 -19.75 -31.71 13.31
N ALA A 140 -20.72 -32.08 14.14
CA ALA A 140 -20.48 -32.62 15.47
C ALA A 140 -19.64 -33.92 15.42
N GLY A 141 -18.53 -33.93 16.15
CA GLY A 141 -17.56 -35.02 16.16
C GLY A 141 -16.46 -34.92 15.09
N MET A 142 -16.55 -33.97 14.16
CA MET A 142 -15.49 -33.72 13.17
C MET A 142 -14.22 -33.17 13.84
N PRO A 143 -13.04 -33.38 13.22
CA PRO A 143 -11.79 -32.89 13.78
C PRO A 143 -11.75 -31.36 13.82
N SER A 144 -11.51 -30.81 15.00
CA SER A 144 -11.35 -29.38 15.26
C SER A 144 -9.99 -29.13 15.90
N LEU A 145 -9.15 -28.35 15.22
CA LEU A 145 -7.85 -27.93 15.73
C LEU A 145 -8.02 -26.66 16.56
N ARG A 146 -7.79 -26.74 17.86
CA ARG A 146 -7.79 -25.61 18.80
C ARG A 146 -6.38 -25.07 18.97
N LEU A 147 -6.18 -23.84 18.54
CA LEU A 147 -4.98 -23.03 18.74
C LEU A 147 -5.23 -22.02 19.85
N ARG A 148 -4.28 -21.87 20.78
CA ARG A 148 -4.30 -20.79 21.77
C ARG A 148 -3.02 -19.96 21.67
N THR A 149 -3.15 -18.64 21.58
CA THR A 149 -2.01 -17.74 21.68
C THR A 149 -1.68 -17.42 23.15
N GLU A 150 -0.48 -16.93 23.40
CA GLU A 150 -0.21 -16.15 24.61
C GLU A 150 -0.88 -14.76 24.51
N ALA A 151 -0.87 -14.02 25.62
CA ALA A 151 -1.48 -12.71 25.72
C ALA A 151 -0.59 -11.58 25.16
N ASP A 152 -0.11 -11.77 23.93
CA ASP A 152 0.87 -10.88 23.27
C ASP A 152 0.24 -9.73 22.49
N PHE A 153 -1.08 -9.75 22.27
CA PHE A 153 -1.78 -8.68 21.56
C PHE A 153 -2.12 -7.52 22.50
N GLU A 154 -2.07 -6.30 21.97
CA GLU A 154 -2.36 -5.06 22.70
C GLU A 154 -3.67 -4.41 22.27
N ILE A 155 -4.06 -4.56 21.00
CA ILE A 155 -5.28 -4.01 20.43
C ILE A 155 -5.95 -4.99 19.45
N GLY A 156 -7.20 -4.74 19.13
CA GLY A 156 -7.99 -5.59 18.23
C GLY A 156 -7.45 -5.66 16.80
N GLU A 157 -6.79 -4.60 16.32
CA GLU A 157 -6.17 -4.53 14.99
C GLU A 157 -5.08 -5.60 14.83
N GLU A 158 -4.23 -5.78 15.83
CA GLU A 158 -3.18 -6.81 15.80
C GLU A 158 -3.78 -8.22 15.72
N ALA A 159 -4.88 -8.46 16.44
CA ALA A 159 -5.61 -9.73 16.40
C ALA A 159 -6.24 -10.00 15.03
N GLU A 160 -6.79 -8.98 14.36
CA GLU A 160 -7.32 -9.09 12.99
C GLU A 160 -6.22 -9.40 11.97
N VAL A 161 -5.06 -8.74 12.09
CA VAL A 161 -3.88 -9.04 11.25
C VAL A 161 -3.42 -10.48 11.45
N PHE A 162 -3.29 -10.94 12.70
CA PHE A 162 -2.91 -12.32 13.00
C PHE A 162 -3.89 -13.34 12.41
N LEU A 163 -5.20 -13.13 12.55
CA LEU A 163 -6.19 -14.04 11.99
C LEU A 163 -6.15 -14.06 10.46
N SER A 164 -5.89 -12.93 9.83
CA SER A 164 -5.72 -12.81 8.39
C SER A 164 -4.46 -13.53 7.90
N ASP A 165 -3.34 -13.40 8.61
CA ASP A 165 -2.09 -14.11 8.32
C ASP A 165 -2.21 -15.62 8.57
N LEU A 166 -2.90 -16.03 9.63
CA LEU A 166 -3.22 -17.43 9.89
C LEU A 166 -4.07 -18.00 8.75
N ARG A 167 -5.10 -17.27 8.30
CA ARG A 167 -5.93 -17.65 7.16
C ARG A 167 -5.08 -17.84 5.90
N ARG A 168 -4.20 -16.89 5.56
CA ARG A 168 -3.30 -16.99 4.40
C ARG A 168 -2.38 -18.20 4.51
N ARG A 169 -1.81 -18.44 5.70
CA ARG A 169 -0.95 -19.58 5.97
C ARG A 169 -1.70 -20.89 5.71
N LEU A 170 -2.90 -21.06 6.26
CA LEU A 170 -3.73 -22.24 6.04
C LEU A 170 -4.09 -22.45 4.56
N GLN A 171 -4.36 -21.37 3.82
CA GLN A 171 -4.63 -21.42 2.39
C GLN A 171 -3.40 -21.92 1.61
N TYR A 172 -2.21 -21.40 1.91
CA TYR A 172 -0.96 -21.82 1.27
C TYR A 172 -0.62 -23.29 1.54
N LEU A 173 -0.94 -23.79 2.72
CA LEU A 173 -0.75 -25.20 3.07
C LEU A 173 -1.72 -26.14 2.35
N GLU A 174 -2.77 -25.61 1.71
CA GLU A 174 -3.80 -26.38 1.01
C GLU A 174 -4.43 -27.49 1.89
N VAL A 175 -4.45 -27.29 3.22
CA VAL A 175 -4.95 -28.27 4.20
C VAL A 175 -6.48 -28.40 4.19
N ILE A 176 -7.19 -27.41 3.66
CA ILE A 176 -8.66 -27.38 3.55
C ILE A 176 -9.04 -26.93 2.13
N PRO A 177 -8.83 -27.79 1.11
CA PRO A 177 -9.05 -27.41 -0.28
C PRO A 177 -10.54 -27.24 -0.58
N GLY A 178 -10.87 -26.30 -1.47
CA GLY A 178 -12.23 -26.11 -1.99
C GLY A 178 -13.23 -25.44 -1.04
N VAL A 179 -12.80 -25.00 0.14
CA VAL A 179 -13.65 -24.29 1.10
C VAL A 179 -12.99 -22.96 1.49
N PRO A 180 -13.72 -21.84 1.51
CA PRO A 180 -13.18 -20.58 2.02
C PRO A 180 -12.67 -20.76 3.45
N VAL A 181 -11.38 -20.53 3.66
CA VAL A 181 -10.69 -20.82 4.94
C VAL A 181 -11.30 -20.04 6.11
N GLU A 182 -11.84 -18.86 5.85
CA GLU A 182 -12.54 -18.03 6.83
C GLU A 182 -13.79 -18.73 7.39
N SER A 183 -14.47 -19.55 6.59
CA SER A 183 -15.70 -20.23 6.99
C SER A 183 -15.48 -21.36 7.99
N VAL A 184 -14.25 -21.86 8.10
CA VAL A 184 -13.85 -22.95 9.00
C VAL A 184 -13.05 -22.47 10.20
N ILE A 185 -12.68 -21.19 10.25
CA ILE A 185 -12.04 -20.54 11.39
C ILE A 185 -13.11 -19.93 12.30
N ARG A 186 -13.03 -20.24 13.59
CA ARG A 186 -13.79 -19.57 14.65
C ARG A 186 -12.83 -19.03 15.69
N CYS A 187 -13.14 -17.91 16.31
CA CYS A 187 -12.28 -17.29 17.29
C CYS A 187 -13.09 -16.86 18.53
N ASN A 188 -12.53 -17.11 19.70
CA ASN A 188 -12.86 -16.38 20.92
C ASN A 188 -11.66 -15.51 21.30
N ALA A 189 -11.91 -14.36 21.92
CA ALA A 189 -10.83 -13.50 22.44
C ALA A 189 -10.89 -13.46 23.96
N HIS A 190 -9.73 -13.43 24.60
CA HIS A 190 -9.55 -13.26 26.02
C HIS A 190 -8.90 -11.91 26.24
N VAL A 191 -9.61 -10.99 26.88
CA VAL A 191 -9.21 -9.58 27.01
C VAL A 191 -9.09 -9.22 28.49
N ALA A 192 -7.97 -8.63 28.86
CA ALA A 192 -7.75 -8.04 30.17
C ALA A 192 -6.96 -6.73 30.05
N LEU A 193 -7.21 -5.83 30.99
CA LEU A 193 -6.46 -4.61 31.21
C LEU A 193 -5.96 -4.60 32.66
N ALA A 194 -4.71 -4.22 32.88
CA ALA A 194 -4.13 -4.14 34.23
C ALA A 194 -3.22 -2.91 34.38
N PRO A 195 -3.07 -2.34 35.59
CA PRO A 195 -2.07 -1.30 35.86
C PRO A 195 -0.66 -1.82 35.58
N TYR A 196 0.15 -1.09 34.81
CA TYR A 196 1.55 -1.46 34.60
C TYR A 196 2.38 -1.21 35.88
N PRO A 197 3.26 -2.13 36.31
CA PRO A 197 3.73 -3.35 35.64
C PRO A 197 3.02 -4.66 36.07
N GLU A 198 1.83 -4.59 36.66
CA GLU A 198 1.11 -5.74 37.17
C GLU A 198 0.54 -6.62 36.05
N ASP A 199 0.37 -7.92 36.36
CA ASP A 199 -0.32 -8.89 35.52
C ASP A 199 -1.83 -8.86 35.82
N PRO A 200 -2.69 -9.15 34.82
CA PRO A 200 -4.14 -9.15 35.04
C PRO A 200 -4.57 -10.30 35.95
N GLU A 201 -5.44 -10.02 36.91
CA GLU A 201 -6.01 -11.04 37.80
C GLU A 201 -6.86 -12.06 37.02
N GLY A 202 -7.53 -11.64 35.94
CA GLY A 202 -8.31 -12.53 35.09
C GLY A 202 -8.75 -11.90 33.77
N PHE A 203 -9.34 -12.73 32.90
CA PHE A 203 -9.70 -12.35 31.54
C PHE A 203 -11.21 -12.43 31.30
N VAL A 204 -11.73 -11.42 30.61
CA VAL A 204 -13.06 -11.48 29.99
C VAL A 204 -12.95 -12.31 28.70
N LYS A 205 -13.81 -13.32 28.55
CA LYS A 205 -13.89 -14.13 27.32
C LYS A 205 -14.98 -13.60 26.40
N LEU A 206 -14.58 -13.01 25.29
CA LEU A 206 -15.47 -12.58 24.21
C LEU A 206 -15.83 -13.79 23.33
N ARG A 207 -17.13 -13.91 23.04
CA ARG A 207 -17.74 -14.96 22.20
C ARG A 207 -18.56 -14.33 21.08
N ASN A 208 -19.00 -15.16 20.13
CA ASN A 208 -19.80 -14.77 18.96
C ASN A 208 -19.04 -13.84 17.98
N LEU A 209 -17.75 -14.11 17.78
CA LEU A 209 -16.90 -13.34 16.87
C LEU A 209 -16.90 -14.01 15.48
N ASN A 210 -17.93 -13.73 14.68
CA ASN A 210 -18.19 -14.40 13.40
C ASN A 210 -17.34 -13.89 12.23
N SER A 211 -16.55 -12.83 12.42
CA SER A 211 -15.60 -12.31 11.42
C SER A 211 -14.37 -11.73 12.11
N PHE A 212 -13.25 -11.60 11.40
CA PHE A 212 -12.02 -11.02 11.97
C PHE A 212 -12.23 -9.53 12.34
N ASN A 213 -13.02 -8.80 11.56
CA ASN A 213 -13.44 -7.44 11.91
C ASN A 213 -14.26 -7.39 13.21
N PHE A 214 -15.12 -8.39 13.46
CA PHE A 214 -15.83 -8.47 14.75
C PHE A 214 -14.90 -8.80 15.91
N VAL A 215 -13.84 -9.59 15.69
CA VAL A 215 -12.79 -9.81 16.69
C VAL A 215 -12.16 -8.47 17.06
N ARG A 216 -11.70 -7.68 16.07
CA ARG A 216 -11.14 -6.35 16.30
C ARG A 216 -12.08 -5.45 17.09
N LYS A 217 -13.31 -5.26 16.59
CA LYS A 217 -14.30 -4.38 17.20
C LYS A 217 -14.62 -4.79 18.63
N ALA A 218 -14.89 -6.08 18.86
CA ALA A 218 -15.25 -6.57 20.19
C ALA A 218 -14.12 -6.41 21.21
N ILE A 219 -12.86 -6.65 20.79
CA ILE A 219 -11.68 -6.42 21.64
C ILE A 219 -11.60 -4.95 22.01
N ASN A 220 -11.63 -4.04 21.03
CA ASN A 220 -11.47 -2.61 21.30
C ASN A 220 -12.61 -2.05 22.16
N THR A 221 -13.85 -2.48 21.91
CA THR A 221 -15.00 -2.13 22.76
C THR A 221 -14.82 -2.63 24.19
N GLU A 222 -14.29 -3.85 24.37
CA GLU A 222 -14.05 -4.40 25.71
C GLU A 222 -12.89 -3.72 26.43
N LEU A 223 -11.81 -3.36 25.72
CA LEU A 223 -10.70 -2.60 26.29
C LEU A 223 -11.20 -1.25 26.84
N ASN A 224 -11.95 -0.49 26.03
CA ASN A 224 -12.52 0.79 26.45
C ASN A 224 -13.43 0.64 27.68
N ARG A 225 -14.24 -0.42 27.72
CA ARG A 225 -15.11 -0.73 28.87
C ARG A 225 -14.30 -1.03 30.13
N GLN A 226 -13.21 -1.79 30.01
CA GLN A 226 -12.36 -2.14 31.14
C GLN A 226 -11.57 -0.93 31.64
N GLU A 227 -11.08 -0.11 30.72
CA GLU A 227 -10.41 1.16 31.03
C GLU A 227 -11.33 2.08 31.84
N GLU A 228 -12.56 2.33 31.38
CA GLU A 228 -13.54 3.15 32.10
C GLU A 228 -13.79 2.64 33.52
N ILE A 229 -13.92 1.32 33.71
CA ILE A 229 -14.12 0.72 35.04
C ILE A 229 -12.90 0.95 35.94
N LEU A 230 -11.71 0.74 35.42
CA LEU A 230 -10.46 0.84 36.20
C LEU A 230 -10.12 2.29 36.54
N GLU A 231 -10.36 3.24 35.63
CA GLU A 231 -10.16 4.67 35.86
C GLU A 231 -11.06 5.22 36.98
N HIS A 232 -12.27 4.66 37.14
CA HIS A 232 -13.18 5.00 38.23
C HIS A 232 -12.93 4.19 39.52
N GLY A 233 -11.81 3.47 39.62
CA GLY A 233 -11.43 2.69 40.80
C GLY A 233 -12.24 1.39 41.00
N GLY A 234 -12.93 0.93 39.96
CA GLY A 234 -13.64 -0.35 39.95
C GLY A 234 -12.72 -1.55 39.68
N THR A 235 -13.31 -2.75 39.66
CA THR A 235 -12.60 -4.00 39.36
C THR A 235 -13.30 -4.73 38.22
N VAL A 236 -12.53 -5.18 37.23
CA VAL A 236 -13.05 -5.99 36.12
C VAL A 236 -13.18 -7.44 36.57
N LEU A 237 -14.42 -7.92 36.70
CA LEU A 237 -14.68 -9.31 37.07
C LEU A 237 -14.53 -10.26 35.87
N PRO A 238 -13.93 -11.45 36.05
CA PRO A 238 -13.88 -12.45 34.98
C PRO A 238 -15.27 -12.95 34.59
N GLU A 239 -15.62 -12.79 33.32
CA GLU A 239 -16.89 -13.27 32.77
C GLU A 239 -16.76 -13.65 31.29
N SER A 240 -17.78 -14.30 30.75
CA SER A 240 -17.97 -14.45 29.30
C SER A 240 -18.94 -13.37 28.84
N ARG A 241 -18.58 -12.66 27.78
CA ARG A 241 -19.43 -11.66 27.13
C ARG A 241 -19.66 -12.04 25.66
N ILE A 242 -20.79 -11.64 25.11
CA ILE A 242 -21.17 -11.88 23.72
C ILE A 242 -21.03 -10.57 22.95
N TRP A 243 -20.44 -10.62 21.76
CA TRP A 243 -20.46 -9.50 20.83
C TRP A 243 -21.84 -9.36 20.18
N ASN A 244 -22.44 -8.17 20.31
CA ASN A 244 -23.68 -7.79 19.64
C ASN A 244 -23.36 -6.85 18.47
N GLU A 245 -23.36 -7.39 17.25
CA GLU A 245 -23.00 -6.66 16.03
C GLU A 245 -23.95 -5.51 15.70
N THR A 246 -25.24 -5.65 16.00
CA THR A 246 -26.25 -4.62 15.70
C THR A 246 -26.05 -3.38 16.56
N LYS A 247 -25.69 -3.57 17.84
CA LYS A 247 -25.48 -2.50 18.80
C LYS A 247 -24.01 -2.05 18.88
N ASN A 248 -23.07 -2.81 18.32
CA ASN A 248 -21.62 -2.65 18.49
C ASN A 248 -21.19 -2.59 19.97
N ILE A 249 -21.72 -3.50 20.80
CA ILE A 249 -21.37 -3.60 22.23
C ILE A 249 -21.05 -5.04 22.64
N THR A 250 -20.35 -5.21 23.76
CA THR A 250 -20.22 -6.50 24.45
C THR A 250 -21.32 -6.59 25.52
N GLU A 251 -22.07 -7.69 25.57
CA GLU A 251 -23.13 -7.95 26.56
C GLU A 251 -22.71 -9.08 27.51
N SER A 252 -22.93 -8.92 28.82
CA SER A 252 -22.62 -9.98 29.80
C SER A 252 -23.47 -11.22 29.51
N PHE A 253 -22.84 -12.40 29.50
CA PHE A 253 -23.50 -13.67 29.21
C PHE A 253 -23.40 -14.64 30.37
N GLN A 254 -22.20 -14.85 30.92
CA GLN A 254 -21.97 -15.87 31.93
C GLN A 254 -20.82 -15.48 32.87
N LYS A 255 -21.09 -15.41 34.19
CA LYS A 255 -20.03 -15.21 35.20
C LYS A 255 -19.00 -16.35 35.14
N ARG A 256 -17.71 -16.04 35.28
CA ARG A 256 -16.63 -17.04 35.31
C ARG A 256 -15.92 -16.99 36.66
N LYS A 257 -15.41 -18.14 37.11
CA LYS A 257 -14.42 -18.19 38.19
C LYS A 257 -13.03 -17.92 37.62
N LEU A 258 -12.13 -17.37 38.43
CA LEU A 258 -10.73 -17.11 38.08
C LEU A 258 -10.01 -18.34 37.50
N GLU A 259 -10.29 -19.54 38.02
CA GLU A 259 -9.66 -20.81 37.60
C GLU A 259 -10.28 -21.50 36.37
N ASN A 260 -11.14 -20.84 35.58
CA ASN A 260 -11.86 -21.46 34.45
C ASN A 260 -11.00 -21.74 33.20
N ARG A 261 -9.82 -22.37 33.37
CA ARG A 261 -9.08 -23.02 32.27
C ARG A 261 -9.71 -24.38 31.97
N PRO A 262 -9.74 -24.83 30.70
CA PRO A 262 -10.22 -26.17 30.37
C PRO A 262 -9.44 -27.23 31.15
N LYS A 263 -10.14 -28.15 31.80
CA LYS A 263 -9.50 -29.26 32.53
C LYS A 263 -9.43 -30.49 31.65
N PHE A 264 -8.22 -31.02 31.53
CA PHE A 264 -7.92 -32.23 30.76
C PHE A 264 -7.47 -33.34 31.70
N VAL A 265 -8.02 -34.53 31.53
CA VAL A 265 -7.66 -35.70 32.32
C VAL A 265 -7.20 -36.81 31.39
N PRO A 266 -5.94 -37.28 31.49
CA PRO A 266 -5.45 -38.40 30.69
C PRO A 266 -6.30 -39.66 30.87
N LEU A 267 -6.58 -40.35 29.77
CA LEU A 267 -7.21 -41.66 29.82
C LEU A 267 -6.25 -42.70 30.43
N GLN A 268 -6.77 -43.52 31.32
CA GLN A 268 -6.03 -44.63 31.92
C GLN A 268 -6.08 -45.86 31.00
N GLY A 269 -4.97 -46.58 30.88
CA GLY A 269 -4.90 -47.84 30.11
C GLY A 269 -4.93 -47.69 28.58
N VAL A 270 -4.88 -46.48 28.03
CA VAL A 270 -4.82 -46.20 26.59
C VAL A 270 -3.41 -45.79 26.20
N GLN A 271 -2.86 -46.41 25.15
CA GLN A 271 -1.54 -46.03 24.63
C GLN A 271 -1.58 -44.61 24.04
N PRO A 272 -0.49 -43.82 24.16
CA PRO A 272 -0.38 -42.54 23.47
C PRO A 272 -0.55 -42.72 21.96
N PHE A 273 -0.99 -41.66 21.28
CA PHE A 273 -0.98 -41.65 19.83
C PHE A 273 0.46 -41.61 19.33
N ILE A 274 0.81 -42.51 18.41
CA ILE A 274 2.10 -42.55 17.75
C ILE A 274 1.87 -42.12 16.29
N PRO A 275 2.47 -41.01 15.82
CA PRO A 275 2.36 -40.60 14.43
C PRO A 275 2.85 -41.70 13.49
N GLY A 276 2.05 -42.02 12.47
CA GLY A 276 2.43 -42.97 11.44
C GLY A 276 3.55 -42.47 10.52
N PRO A 277 4.18 -43.35 9.73
CA PRO A 277 5.23 -42.97 8.77
C PRO A 277 4.78 -41.90 7.77
N ASP A 278 3.52 -41.93 7.35
CA ASP A 278 2.90 -40.98 6.43
C ASP A 278 2.83 -39.55 6.99
N ILE A 279 2.63 -39.41 8.30
CA ILE A 279 2.63 -38.11 8.98
C ILE A 279 4.07 -37.59 9.10
N LEU A 280 5.02 -38.46 9.45
CA LEU A 280 6.43 -38.09 9.57
C LEU A 280 7.00 -37.67 8.21
N GLU A 281 6.70 -38.42 7.15
CA GLU A 281 7.07 -38.08 5.78
C GLU A 281 6.47 -36.73 5.37
N ALA A 282 5.19 -36.49 5.67
CA ALA A 282 4.55 -35.20 5.36
C ALA A 282 5.19 -34.01 6.11
N LEU A 283 5.72 -34.25 7.31
CA LEU A 283 6.49 -33.25 8.05
C LEU A 283 7.87 -33.04 7.41
N GLU A 284 8.56 -34.10 7.00
CA GLU A 284 9.88 -34.00 6.35
C GLU A 284 9.79 -33.37 4.94
N SER A 285 8.77 -33.76 4.17
CA SER A 285 8.48 -33.25 2.83
C SER A 285 7.82 -31.87 2.81
N PHE A 286 7.76 -31.18 3.95
CA PHE A 286 7.20 -29.83 4.04
C PHE A 286 8.09 -28.84 3.28
N THR A 287 7.75 -28.60 2.01
CA THR A 287 8.48 -27.72 1.09
C THR A 287 7.69 -26.46 0.71
N VAL A 288 6.48 -26.30 1.26
CA VAL A 288 5.63 -25.14 0.95
C VAL A 288 6.29 -23.88 1.53
N GLU A 289 6.73 -23.00 0.63
CA GLU A 289 7.18 -21.67 1.01
C GLU A 289 5.98 -20.87 1.55
N LEU A 290 6.11 -20.43 2.80
CA LEU A 290 5.04 -19.70 3.48
C LEU A 290 4.86 -18.29 2.91
N PRO A 291 3.68 -17.66 3.08
CA PRO A 291 3.38 -16.36 2.46
C PRO A 291 4.38 -15.25 2.79
N GLU A 292 4.81 -15.14 4.05
CA GLU A 292 5.75 -14.09 4.48
C GLU A 292 7.16 -14.29 3.89
N PRO A 293 7.82 -15.46 4.03
CA PRO A 293 9.07 -15.74 3.33
C PRO A 293 8.99 -15.50 1.83
N ARG A 294 7.90 -15.97 1.18
CA ARG A 294 7.69 -15.78 -0.25
C ARG A 294 7.58 -14.32 -0.63
N ARG A 295 6.81 -13.52 0.13
CA ARG A 295 6.69 -12.08 -0.08
C ARG A 295 8.05 -11.39 0.04
N ASN A 296 8.80 -11.68 1.09
CA ASN A 296 10.14 -11.08 1.28
C ASN A 296 11.09 -11.47 0.15
N ARG A 297 11.05 -12.73 -0.31
CA ARG A 297 11.82 -13.21 -1.46
C ARG A 297 11.39 -12.52 -2.74
N VAL A 298 10.10 -12.43 -3.03
CA VAL A 298 9.55 -11.78 -4.23
C VAL A 298 9.94 -10.30 -4.28
N MET A 299 9.91 -9.59 -3.15
CA MET A 299 10.41 -8.21 -3.06
C MET A 299 11.90 -8.13 -3.36
N ALA A 300 12.72 -8.94 -2.66
CA ALA A 300 14.17 -8.89 -2.78
C ALA A 300 14.68 -9.36 -4.15
N GLN A 301 14.06 -10.38 -4.73
CA GLN A 301 14.48 -11.02 -5.97
C GLN A 301 13.98 -10.27 -7.21
N TYR A 302 12.76 -9.71 -7.15
CA TYR A 302 12.11 -9.12 -8.31
C TYR A 302 11.94 -7.59 -8.23
N GLY A 303 12.37 -6.96 -7.13
CA GLY A 303 12.27 -5.52 -6.94
C GLY A 303 10.83 -5.01 -6.88
N LEU A 304 9.92 -5.81 -6.32
CA LEU A 304 8.53 -5.38 -6.11
C LEU A 304 8.40 -4.56 -4.84
N THR A 305 7.53 -3.55 -4.88
CA THR A 305 7.13 -2.80 -3.67
C THR A 305 6.35 -3.70 -2.71
N LEU A 306 6.28 -3.32 -1.43
CA LEU A 306 5.52 -4.08 -0.43
C LEU A 306 4.04 -4.29 -0.85
N PRO A 307 3.28 -3.26 -1.30
CA PRO A 307 1.90 -3.46 -1.74
C PRO A 307 1.76 -4.43 -2.92
N GLN A 308 2.68 -4.38 -3.88
CA GLN A 308 2.70 -5.32 -5.01
C GLN A 308 2.97 -6.75 -4.53
N ALA A 309 3.97 -6.94 -3.69
CA ALA A 309 4.32 -8.27 -3.17
C ALA A 309 3.22 -8.84 -2.26
N GLU A 310 2.58 -8.00 -1.43
CA GLU A 310 1.39 -8.39 -0.66
C GLU A 310 0.23 -8.81 -1.57
N PHE A 311 -0.07 -8.02 -2.60
CA PHE A 311 -1.12 -8.36 -3.57
C PHE A 311 -0.85 -9.69 -4.28
N ILE A 312 0.39 -9.93 -4.74
CA ILE A 312 0.77 -11.16 -5.43
C ILE A 312 0.74 -12.36 -4.48
N CYS A 313 1.28 -12.19 -3.27
CA CYS A 313 1.41 -13.27 -2.30
C CYS A 313 0.17 -13.49 -1.42
N ASP A 314 -0.90 -12.72 -1.60
CA ASP A 314 -2.13 -12.91 -0.81
C ASP A 314 -2.76 -14.29 -1.07
N GLU A 315 -2.62 -14.81 -2.29
CA GLU A 315 -3.09 -16.14 -2.69
C GLU A 315 -1.95 -16.95 -3.32
N LYS A 316 -1.78 -18.20 -2.89
CA LYS A 316 -0.73 -19.08 -3.43
C LYS A 316 -0.82 -19.26 -4.94
N SER A 317 -2.02 -19.49 -5.47
CA SER A 317 -2.25 -19.67 -6.91
C SER A 317 -1.86 -18.43 -7.73
N ARG A 318 -2.04 -17.24 -7.16
CA ARG A 318 -1.67 -15.97 -7.79
C ARG A 318 -0.14 -15.80 -7.80
N ALA A 319 0.52 -16.07 -6.69
CA ALA A 319 1.97 -16.05 -6.62
C ALA A 319 2.60 -17.11 -7.54
N ASP A 320 2.04 -18.33 -7.59
CA ASP A 320 2.49 -19.40 -8.49
C ASP A 320 2.33 -18.99 -9.97
N TYR A 321 1.22 -18.32 -10.31
CA TYR A 321 0.98 -17.81 -11.65
C TYR A 321 1.99 -16.73 -12.04
N PHE A 322 2.23 -15.77 -11.14
CA PHE A 322 3.18 -14.68 -11.31
C PHE A 322 4.60 -15.19 -11.57
N GLU A 323 5.10 -16.08 -10.71
CA GLU A 323 6.47 -16.59 -10.84
C GLU A 323 6.65 -17.43 -12.10
N LYS A 324 5.66 -18.27 -12.45
CA LYS A 324 5.68 -19.01 -13.73
C LYS A 324 5.70 -18.09 -14.94
N THR A 325 5.02 -16.94 -14.90
CA THR A 325 5.08 -15.95 -15.99
C THR A 325 6.47 -15.33 -16.10
N ILE A 326 7.14 -15.06 -14.98
CA ILE A 326 8.52 -14.52 -14.97
C ILE A 326 9.54 -15.54 -15.46
N GLU A 327 9.40 -16.81 -15.07
CA GLU A 327 10.26 -17.91 -15.54
C GLU A 327 10.27 -18.03 -17.08
N LEU A 328 9.21 -17.56 -17.74
CA LEU A 328 9.06 -17.52 -19.19
C LEU A 328 9.67 -16.26 -19.84
N GLY A 329 10.36 -15.41 -19.07
CA GLY A 329 11.08 -14.23 -19.55
C GLY A 329 10.29 -12.92 -19.49
N ALA A 330 9.15 -12.88 -18.82
CA ALA A 330 8.39 -11.64 -18.63
C ALA A 330 9.04 -10.72 -17.58
N SER A 331 8.91 -9.40 -17.76
CA SER A 331 9.35 -8.41 -16.77
C SER A 331 8.55 -8.57 -15.47
N PRO A 332 9.20 -8.73 -14.30
CA PRO A 332 8.47 -8.91 -13.04
C PRO A 332 7.56 -7.74 -12.68
N LYS A 333 8.02 -6.50 -12.87
CA LYS A 333 7.24 -5.29 -12.55
C LYS A 333 6.03 -5.15 -13.46
N GLU A 334 6.22 -5.34 -14.76
CA GLU A 334 5.09 -5.28 -15.71
C GLU A 334 4.08 -6.40 -15.43
N THR A 335 4.56 -7.60 -15.11
CA THR A 335 3.69 -8.74 -14.75
C THR A 335 2.86 -8.41 -13.52
N ALA A 336 3.48 -7.89 -12.45
CA ALA A 336 2.78 -7.50 -11.23
C ALA A 336 1.74 -6.41 -11.50
N GLN A 337 2.10 -5.41 -12.30
CA GLN A 337 1.22 -4.28 -12.66
C GLN A 337 0.02 -4.72 -13.49
N TRP A 338 0.20 -5.58 -14.50
CA TRP A 338 -0.90 -6.11 -15.29
C TRP A 338 -1.80 -7.04 -14.49
N MET A 339 -1.22 -7.83 -13.58
CA MET A 339 -1.99 -8.68 -12.66
C MET A 339 -2.88 -7.85 -11.74
N SER A 340 -2.35 -6.79 -11.13
CA SER A 340 -3.09 -5.92 -10.20
C SER A 340 -4.13 -5.05 -10.90
N SER A 341 -3.78 -4.43 -12.03
CA SER A 341 -4.62 -3.43 -12.70
C SER A 341 -5.71 -4.04 -13.58
N TYR A 342 -5.49 -5.22 -14.17
CA TYR A 342 -6.35 -5.75 -15.23
C TYR A 342 -6.72 -7.23 -15.05
N ILE A 343 -5.74 -8.14 -14.98
CA ILE A 343 -5.98 -9.59 -15.12
C ILE A 343 -6.85 -10.14 -13.99
N ILE A 344 -6.52 -9.84 -12.73
CA ILE A 344 -7.29 -10.37 -11.59
C ILE A 344 -8.71 -9.81 -11.58
N LYS A 345 -8.90 -8.57 -12.05
CA LYS A 345 -10.24 -7.98 -12.24
C LYS A 345 -11.04 -8.73 -13.30
N GLU A 346 -10.44 -9.06 -14.44
CA GLU A 346 -11.09 -9.83 -15.50
C GLU A 346 -11.40 -11.26 -15.05
N PHE A 347 -10.48 -11.91 -14.34
CA PHE A 347 -10.72 -13.24 -13.76
C PHE A 347 -11.94 -13.19 -12.82
N LYS A 348 -12.00 -12.21 -11.92
CA LYS A 348 -13.15 -12.05 -11.03
C LYS A 348 -14.45 -11.78 -11.78
N ARG A 349 -14.42 -10.96 -12.84
CA ARG A 349 -15.59 -10.66 -13.70
C ARG A 349 -16.14 -11.93 -14.37
N LEU A 350 -15.24 -12.82 -14.81
CA LEU A 350 -15.56 -14.07 -15.48
C LEU A 350 -15.70 -15.27 -14.53
N GLN A 351 -15.58 -15.05 -13.21
CA GLN A 351 -15.56 -16.11 -12.18
C GLN A 351 -14.47 -17.16 -12.42
N LEU A 352 -13.33 -16.74 -12.97
CA LEU A 352 -12.13 -17.53 -13.17
C LEU A 352 -11.12 -17.29 -12.03
N THR A 353 -10.13 -18.17 -11.97
CA THR A 353 -9.00 -18.15 -11.07
C THR A 353 -7.71 -18.34 -11.88
N PRO A 354 -6.54 -17.98 -11.33
CA PRO A 354 -5.26 -18.27 -11.99
C PRO A 354 -5.02 -19.75 -12.32
N LEU A 355 -5.75 -20.68 -11.69
CA LEU A 355 -5.62 -22.12 -11.92
C LEU A 355 -6.48 -22.64 -13.10
N ASN A 356 -7.59 -21.98 -13.42
CA ASN A 356 -8.56 -22.44 -14.43
C ASN A 356 -8.81 -21.45 -15.57
N ALA A 357 -8.14 -20.30 -15.57
CA ALA A 357 -8.26 -19.33 -16.64
C ALA A 357 -7.57 -19.81 -17.94
N PRO A 358 -8.19 -19.59 -19.13
CA PRO A 358 -7.55 -19.85 -20.41
C PRO A 358 -6.27 -19.04 -20.65
N LEU A 359 -6.14 -17.89 -20.00
CA LEU A 359 -4.93 -17.08 -20.00
C LEU A 359 -3.88 -17.72 -19.08
N THR A 360 -3.14 -18.70 -19.59
CA THR A 360 -2.05 -19.38 -18.85
C THR A 360 -0.83 -18.46 -18.68
N PRO A 361 0.11 -18.77 -17.76
CA PRO A 361 1.35 -18.01 -17.61
C PRO A 361 2.13 -17.85 -18.92
N HIS A 362 2.15 -18.88 -19.77
CA HIS A 362 2.74 -18.89 -21.11
C HIS A 362 2.11 -17.85 -22.03
N ARG A 363 0.78 -17.85 -22.13
CA ARG A 363 0.06 -16.92 -23.00
C ARG A 363 0.21 -15.49 -22.52
N PHE A 364 0.20 -15.28 -21.21
CA PHE A 364 0.40 -13.95 -20.66
C PHE A 364 1.83 -13.44 -20.93
N ALA A 365 2.86 -14.26 -20.73
CA ALA A 365 4.24 -13.91 -21.07
C ALA A 365 4.40 -13.55 -22.56
N SER A 366 3.76 -14.29 -23.48
CA SER A 366 3.76 -13.98 -24.92
C SER A 366 3.14 -12.61 -25.23
N ILE A 367 2.05 -12.23 -24.55
CA ILE A 367 1.44 -10.89 -24.71
C ILE A 367 2.39 -9.79 -24.21
N LEU A 368 3.02 -9.98 -23.04
CA LEU A 368 4.00 -9.03 -22.53
C LEU A 368 5.19 -8.88 -23.47
N LYS A 369 5.70 -9.98 -24.02
CA LYS A 369 6.77 -9.94 -25.02
C LYS A 369 6.39 -9.11 -26.24
N MET A 370 5.18 -9.27 -26.79
CA MET A 370 4.70 -8.45 -27.92
C MET A 370 4.58 -6.95 -27.58
N LEU A 371 4.24 -6.61 -26.32
CA LEU A 371 4.26 -5.22 -25.85
C LEU A 371 5.69 -4.67 -25.80
N THR A 372 6.65 -5.42 -25.23
CA THR A 372 8.05 -5.01 -25.15
C THR A 372 8.66 -4.83 -26.54
N GLU A 373 8.34 -5.71 -27.49
CA GLU A 373 8.77 -5.62 -28.89
C GLU A 373 8.08 -4.49 -29.67
N ARG A 374 7.16 -3.74 -29.06
CA ARG A 374 6.33 -2.72 -29.72
C ARG A 374 5.64 -3.27 -30.97
N ARG A 375 5.16 -4.51 -30.92
CA ARG A 375 4.28 -5.09 -31.96
C ARG A 375 2.82 -4.78 -31.71
N ILE A 376 2.47 -4.59 -30.45
CA ILE A 376 1.16 -4.19 -29.98
C ILE A 376 1.32 -3.08 -28.93
N HIS A 377 0.31 -2.23 -28.76
CA HIS A 377 0.20 -1.30 -27.64
C HIS A 377 -0.80 -1.80 -26.59
N THR A 378 -0.88 -1.13 -25.44
CA THR A 378 -1.72 -1.52 -24.29
C THR A 378 -3.18 -1.81 -24.65
N GLY A 379 -3.77 -0.99 -25.53
CA GLY A 379 -5.13 -1.22 -26.05
C GLY A 379 -5.31 -2.58 -26.75
N ILE A 380 -4.42 -2.95 -27.66
CA ILE A 380 -4.44 -4.24 -28.37
C ILE A 380 -4.13 -5.38 -27.39
N ALA A 381 -3.22 -5.19 -26.44
CA ALA A 381 -2.93 -6.21 -25.43
C ALA A 381 -4.18 -6.56 -24.61
N LYS A 382 -4.97 -5.56 -24.18
CA LYS A 382 -6.26 -5.78 -23.49
C LYS A 382 -7.24 -6.55 -24.37
N GLN A 383 -7.36 -6.17 -25.66
CA GLN A 383 -8.21 -6.89 -26.61
C GLN A 383 -7.75 -8.35 -26.82
N THR A 384 -6.44 -8.56 -26.89
CA THR A 384 -5.83 -9.89 -27.03
C THR A 384 -6.08 -10.74 -25.80
N ILE A 385 -5.94 -10.19 -24.58
CA ILE A 385 -6.27 -10.88 -23.34
C ILE A 385 -7.74 -11.32 -23.33
N SER A 386 -8.67 -10.42 -23.68
CA SER A 386 -10.10 -10.77 -23.75
C SER A 386 -10.38 -11.89 -24.76
N ALA A 387 -9.78 -11.82 -25.95
CA ALA A 387 -9.92 -12.86 -26.97
C ALA A 387 -9.33 -14.20 -26.52
N VAL A 388 -8.18 -14.21 -25.84
CA VAL A 388 -7.60 -15.44 -25.27
C VAL A 388 -8.54 -16.05 -24.21
N LEU A 389 -9.15 -15.23 -23.37
CA LEU A 389 -10.09 -15.68 -22.34
C LEU A 389 -11.37 -16.26 -22.93
N GLU A 390 -11.83 -15.77 -24.07
CA GLU A 390 -13.05 -16.25 -24.74
C GLU A 390 -12.80 -17.46 -25.65
N GLU A 391 -11.72 -17.44 -26.43
CA GLU A 391 -11.46 -18.42 -27.51
C GLU A 391 -10.48 -19.51 -27.11
N ASN A 392 -9.76 -19.35 -26.00
CA ASN A 392 -8.75 -20.31 -25.52
C ASN A 392 -7.65 -20.63 -26.57
N LYS A 393 -7.27 -19.64 -27.38
CA LYS A 393 -6.22 -19.73 -28.42
C LYS A 393 -4.91 -19.04 -28.01
N GLU A 394 -3.85 -19.30 -28.75
CA GLU A 394 -2.56 -18.62 -28.55
C GLU A 394 -2.61 -17.14 -28.96
N PRO A 395 -2.06 -16.21 -28.14
CA PRO A 395 -2.10 -14.78 -28.41
C PRO A 395 -1.53 -14.37 -29.76
N GLU A 396 -0.37 -14.93 -30.14
CA GLU A 396 0.29 -14.62 -31.41
C GLU A 396 -0.57 -15.02 -32.62
N LEU A 397 -1.30 -16.13 -32.52
CA LEU A 397 -2.22 -16.57 -33.58
C LEU A 397 -3.41 -15.62 -33.68
N ILE A 398 -4.00 -15.21 -32.54
CA ILE A 398 -5.10 -14.25 -32.52
C ILE A 398 -4.66 -12.93 -33.17
N VAL A 399 -3.50 -12.41 -32.78
CA VAL A 399 -2.97 -11.14 -33.31
C VAL A 399 -2.74 -11.25 -34.82
N LYS A 400 -2.16 -12.36 -35.30
CA LYS A 400 -1.90 -12.57 -36.72
C LYS A 400 -3.19 -12.78 -37.55
N GLU A 401 -4.11 -13.63 -37.09
CA GLU A 401 -5.38 -13.92 -37.77
C GLU A 401 -6.26 -12.67 -37.91
N ARG A 402 -6.22 -11.78 -36.92
CA ARG A 402 -7.03 -10.56 -36.89
C ARG A 402 -6.32 -9.31 -37.40
N GLY A 403 -5.05 -9.43 -37.78
CA GLY A 403 -4.24 -8.29 -38.20
C GLY A 403 -4.07 -7.23 -37.12
N TRP A 404 -3.99 -7.64 -35.85
CA TRP A 404 -3.87 -6.74 -34.70
C TRP A 404 -2.44 -6.26 -34.43
N GLU A 405 -1.62 -6.11 -35.47
CA GLU A 405 -0.32 -5.46 -35.31
C GLU A 405 -0.48 -3.94 -35.33
N GLN A 406 0.27 -3.24 -34.49
CA GLN A 406 0.11 -1.80 -34.39
C GLN A 406 0.61 -1.09 -35.64
N LEU A 407 -0.15 -0.10 -36.11
CA LEU A 407 0.19 0.77 -37.23
C LEU A 407 1.07 1.92 -36.71
N THR A 408 2.31 1.99 -37.21
CA THR A 408 3.31 3.00 -36.83
C THR A 408 3.76 3.90 -37.99
N ASP A 409 3.30 3.65 -39.22
CA ASP A 409 3.62 4.49 -40.38
C ASP A 409 2.97 5.87 -40.25
N GLU A 410 3.78 6.88 -39.94
CA GLU A 410 3.34 8.25 -39.74
C GLU A 410 2.62 8.83 -40.96
N LYS A 411 2.99 8.43 -42.20
CA LYS A 411 2.33 8.94 -43.41
C LYS A 411 0.90 8.44 -43.50
N VAL A 412 0.70 7.14 -43.28
CA VAL A 412 -0.63 6.51 -43.30
C VAL A 412 -1.50 7.13 -42.20
N ILE A 413 -0.96 7.31 -41.00
CA ILE A 413 -1.69 7.94 -39.89
C ILE A 413 -2.00 9.41 -40.21
N SER A 414 -1.06 10.15 -40.80
CA SER A 414 -1.26 11.55 -41.21
C SER A 414 -2.40 11.73 -42.19
N ASP A 415 -2.49 10.86 -43.19
CA ASP A 415 -3.56 10.93 -44.19
C ASP A 415 -4.93 10.62 -43.58
N ILE A 416 -5.01 9.65 -42.65
CA ILE A 416 -6.23 9.36 -41.90
C ILE A 416 -6.62 10.55 -41.01
N VAL A 417 -5.66 11.15 -40.31
CA VAL A 417 -5.90 12.31 -39.44
C VAL A 417 -6.44 13.48 -40.24
N LYS A 418 -5.84 13.81 -41.39
CA LYS A 418 -6.31 14.88 -42.29
C LYS A 418 -7.76 14.65 -42.73
N ARG A 419 -8.07 13.44 -43.19
CA ARG A 419 -9.44 13.08 -43.61
C ARG A 419 -10.44 13.25 -42.46
N ILE A 420 -10.11 12.77 -41.26
CA ILE A 420 -10.99 12.91 -40.08
C ILE A 420 -11.19 14.37 -39.70
N ILE A 421 -10.16 15.21 -39.80
CA ILE A 421 -10.28 16.66 -39.56
C ILE A 421 -11.24 17.28 -40.59
N GLU A 422 -11.11 16.95 -41.87
CA GLU A 422 -11.98 17.44 -42.95
C GLU A 422 -13.45 17.00 -42.78
N GLU A 423 -13.68 15.76 -42.34
CA GLU A 423 -15.02 15.20 -42.10
C GLU A 423 -15.73 15.76 -40.85
N ASN A 424 -14.99 16.37 -39.92
CA ASN A 424 -15.54 16.84 -38.64
C ASN A 424 -15.34 18.36 -38.44
N PRO A 425 -15.78 19.22 -39.37
CA PRO A 425 -15.48 20.65 -39.36
C PRO A 425 -16.08 21.37 -38.13
N LEU A 426 -17.22 20.90 -37.61
CA LEU A 426 -17.82 21.43 -36.38
C LEU A 426 -16.98 21.14 -35.15
N GLU A 427 -16.43 19.92 -35.04
CA GLU A 427 -15.58 19.55 -33.92
C GLU A 427 -14.22 20.25 -34.02
N VAL A 428 -13.66 20.37 -35.22
CA VAL A 428 -12.46 21.18 -35.46
C VAL A 428 -12.70 22.66 -35.12
N LYS A 429 -13.87 23.20 -35.47
CA LYS A 429 -14.27 24.55 -35.09
C LYS A 429 -14.41 24.69 -33.57
N ARG A 430 -15.02 23.72 -32.89
CA ARG A 430 -15.13 23.69 -31.42
C ARG A 430 -13.77 23.56 -30.73
N VAL A 431 -12.85 22.76 -31.27
CA VAL A 431 -11.46 22.69 -30.81
C VAL A 431 -10.77 24.03 -30.97
N ARG A 432 -10.98 24.70 -32.11
CA ARG A 432 -10.50 26.07 -32.35
C ARG A 432 -11.21 27.11 -31.48
N GLU A 433 -12.44 26.86 -31.01
CA GLU A 433 -13.25 27.73 -30.15
C GLU A 433 -13.13 27.42 -28.64
N SER A 434 -12.11 26.66 -28.21
CA SER A 434 -11.74 26.40 -26.80
C SER A 434 -12.41 25.22 -26.11
N ASP A 435 -12.97 24.26 -26.85
CA ASP A 435 -13.40 22.98 -26.28
C ASP A 435 -12.32 21.91 -26.48
N ALA A 436 -11.70 21.40 -25.42
CA ALA A 436 -10.71 20.31 -25.51
C ALA A 436 -11.36 18.93 -25.64
N ARG A 437 -12.65 18.80 -25.29
CA ARG A 437 -13.41 17.53 -25.34
C ARG A 437 -13.42 16.88 -26.74
N PRO A 438 -13.50 17.63 -27.85
CA PRO A 438 -13.49 17.03 -29.15
C PRO A 438 -12.12 16.48 -29.56
N ILE A 439 -10.99 16.86 -28.92
CA ILE A 439 -9.70 16.21 -29.24
C ILE A 439 -9.73 14.73 -28.84
N ARG A 440 -10.30 14.42 -27.67
CA ARG A 440 -10.52 13.03 -27.23
C ARG A 440 -11.48 12.30 -28.17
N PHE A 441 -12.53 12.99 -28.64
CA PHE A 441 -13.47 12.46 -29.63
C PHE A 441 -12.79 12.17 -30.98
N LEU A 442 -12.00 13.11 -31.52
CA LEU A 442 -11.26 12.99 -32.77
C LEU A 442 -10.23 11.87 -32.67
N THR A 443 -9.48 11.81 -31.57
CA THR A 443 -8.57 10.69 -31.27
C THR A 443 -9.33 9.37 -31.26
N GLY A 444 -10.47 9.29 -30.59
CA GLY A 444 -11.33 8.11 -30.59
C GLY A 444 -11.85 7.73 -31.98
N ARG A 445 -12.15 8.72 -32.83
CA ARG A 445 -12.54 8.49 -34.23
C ARG A 445 -11.39 7.97 -35.08
N ILE A 446 -10.18 8.51 -34.93
CA ILE A 446 -8.97 8.03 -35.62
C ILE A 446 -8.65 6.60 -35.17
N MET A 447 -8.71 6.34 -33.87
CA MET A 447 -8.55 4.98 -33.34
C MET A 447 -9.62 4.05 -33.89
N ARG A 448 -10.89 4.47 -33.99
CA ARG A 448 -11.95 3.63 -34.57
C ARG A 448 -11.72 3.35 -36.07
N GLU A 449 -11.31 4.36 -36.82
CA GLU A 449 -11.04 4.25 -38.26
C GLU A 449 -9.88 3.29 -38.56
N THR A 450 -8.88 3.29 -37.67
CA THR A 450 -7.71 2.39 -37.75
C THR A 450 -7.99 1.03 -37.11
N GLY A 451 -9.23 0.72 -36.72
CA GLY A 451 -9.56 -0.54 -36.04
C GLY A 451 -8.95 -0.69 -34.65
N GLY A 452 -8.47 0.40 -34.06
CA GLY A 452 -7.75 0.44 -32.80
C GLY A 452 -6.26 0.12 -32.93
N LEU A 453 -5.72 0.09 -34.16
CA LEU A 453 -4.36 -0.37 -34.45
C LEU A 453 -3.31 0.74 -34.41
N ALA A 454 -3.69 2.00 -34.65
CA ALA A 454 -2.72 3.09 -34.71
C ALA A 454 -2.02 3.34 -33.37
N GLU A 455 -0.72 3.57 -33.41
CA GLU A 455 0.05 3.90 -32.21
C GLU A 455 -0.47 5.24 -31.61
N PRO A 456 -0.95 5.24 -30.34
CA PRO A 456 -1.67 6.38 -29.79
C PRO A 456 -0.85 7.67 -29.67
N ASN A 457 0.45 7.59 -29.44
CA ASN A 457 1.32 8.76 -29.29
C ASN A 457 1.58 9.43 -30.64
N ILE A 458 1.79 8.64 -31.69
CA ILE A 458 1.92 9.13 -33.07
C ILE A 458 0.63 9.82 -33.51
N VAL A 459 -0.54 9.21 -33.26
CA VAL A 459 -1.85 9.81 -33.56
C VAL A 459 -2.00 11.17 -32.87
N LYS A 460 -1.67 11.25 -31.57
CA LYS A 460 -1.77 12.50 -30.80
C LYS A 460 -0.81 13.57 -31.31
N ALA A 461 0.41 13.21 -31.66
CA ALA A 461 1.41 14.15 -32.17
C ALA A 461 0.95 14.78 -33.49
N ILE A 462 0.54 13.95 -34.46
CA ILE A 462 0.07 14.40 -35.77
C ILE A 462 -1.22 15.22 -35.66
N LEU A 463 -2.17 14.78 -34.84
CA LEU A 463 -3.43 15.50 -34.62
C LEU A 463 -3.19 16.90 -34.04
N ARG A 464 -2.25 17.04 -33.10
CA ARG A 464 -1.85 18.35 -32.56
C ARG A 464 -1.25 19.25 -33.63
N GLU A 465 -0.30 18.74 -34.40
CA GLU A 465 0.37 19.50 -35.46
C GLU A 465 -0.64 20.05 -36.49
N GLN A 466 -1.58 19.22 -36.92
CA GLN A 466 -2.59 19.59 -37.93
C GLN A 466 -3.62 20.62 -37.43
N LEU A 467 -3.88 20.68 -36.12
CA LEU A 467 -4.90 21.57 -35.55
C LEU A 467 -4.38 22.97 -35.23
N SER A 468 -3.06 23.19 -35.16
CA SER A 468 -2.41 24.49 -34.87
C SER A 468 -2.95 25.23 -33.63
N VAL A 469 -3.51 24.51 -32.65
CA VAL A 469 -4.01 25.07 -31.39
C VAL A 469 -3.03 24.75 -30.28
N SER A 470 -2.61 25.76 -29.53
CA SER A 470 -1.83 25.57 -28.30
C SER A 470 -2.75 25.63 -27.08
N LEU A 471 -2.84 24.52 -26.33
CA LEU A 471 -3.67 24.42 -25.12
C LEU A 471 -2.80 24.46 -23.87
N VAL A 472 -2.97 25.49 -23.04
CA VAL A 472 -2.34 25.63 -21.74
C VAL A 472 -3.34 25.25 -20.65
N TYR A 473 -2.99 24.29 -19.80
CA TYR A 473 -3.80 23.92 -18.64
C TYR A 473 -3.47 24.81 -17.46
N VAL A 474 -4.46 25.34 -16.75
CA VAL A 474 -4.27 26.11 -15.51
C VAL A 474 -4.80 25.28 -14.34
N LEU A 475 -3.90 24.68 -13.58
CA LEU A 475 -4.21 23.84 -12.42
C LEU A 475 -4.23 24.70 -11.15
N SER A 476 -5.34 24.71 -10.43
CA SER A 476 -5.46 25.43 -9.16
C SER A 476 -5.21 24.50 -7.97
N MET A 477 -4.13 24.77 -7.24
CA MET A 477 -3.84 24.24 -5.90
C MET A 477 -4.15 25.27 -4.80
N GLY A 478 -4.77 26.40 -5.15
CA GLY A 478 -5.06 27.49 -4.21
C GLY A 478 -3.99 28.60 -4.20
N GLY A 479 -3.71 29.13 -3.01
CA GLY A 479 -2.85 30.30 -2.80
C GLY A 479 -3.52 31.64 -3.08
N ALA A 480 -2.90 32.73 -2.57
CA ALA A 480 -3.44 34.09 -2.69
C ALA A 480 -3.75 34.49 -4.14
N ILE A 481 -2.94 34.03 -5.12
CA ILE A 481 -3.12 34.30 -6.55
C ILE A 481 -4.49 33.87 -7.11
N SER A 482 -5.14 32.87 -6.49
CA SER A 482 -6.48 32.40 -6.87
C SER A 482 -7.54 32.71 -5.81
N GLY A 483 -7.15 33.31 -4.68
CA GLY A 483 -7.99 33.59 -3.53
C GLY A 483 -8.91 34.80 -3.72
N ARG A 484 -9.89 34.93 -2.82
CA ARG A 484 -10.77 36.10 -2.71
C ARG A 484 -10.68 36.71 -1.33
N ILE A 485 -10.98 37.99 -1.22
CA ILE A 485 -11.11 38.66 0.08
C ILE A 485 -12.59 38.57 0.49
N ALA A 486 -12.86 37.93 1.62
CA ALA A 486 -14.18 37.90 2.23
C ALA A 486 -14.58 39.29 2.77
N GLU A 487 -15.86 39.51 3.06
CA GLU A 487 -16.37 40.81 3.54
C GLU A 487 -15.71 41.27 4.86
N ASP A 488 -15.14 40.34 5.62
CA ASP A 488 -14.40 40.57 6.86
C ASP A 488 -12.89 40.86 6.65
N GLY A 489 -12.42 40.86 5.40
CA GLY A 489 -11.03 41.11 5.04
C GLY A 489 -10.12 39.87 5.05
N MET A 490 -10.64 38.66 5.35
CA MET A 490 -9.85 37.43 5.31
C MET A 490 -9.67 36.92 3.87
N VAL A 491 -8.50 36.35 3.57
CA VAL A 491 -8.22 35.69 2.29
C VAL A 491 -8.74 34.25 2.35
N GLU A 492 -9.72 33.92 1.51
CA GLU A 492 -10.23 32.56 1.36
C GLU A 492 -9.53 31.80 0.22
N SER A 493 -9.48 30.47 0.34
CA SER A 493 -8.84 29.59 -0.65
C SER A 493 -9.54 29.63 -2.01
N GLY A 494 -8.75 29.32 -3.05
CA GLY A 494 -9.02 29.79 -4.40
C GLY A 494 -10.33 29.39 -5.06
N ASP A 495 -10.86 30.29 -5.88
CA ASP A 495 -12.05 30.09 -6.73
C ASP A 495 -11.64 30.14 -8.21
N GLU A 496 -12.00 29.09 -8.96
CA GLU A 496 -11.84 28.98 -10.40
C GLU A 496 -12.39 30.21 -11.17
N ARG A 497 -13.43 30.85 -10.63
CA ARG A 497 -14.02 32.08 -11.19
C ARG A 497 -13.03 33.24 -11.22
N VAL A 498 -12.23 33.41 -10.16
CA VAL A 498 -11.23 34.47 -10.05
C VAL A 498 -10.13 34.27 -11.08
N LEU A 499 -9.67 33.03 -11.29
CA LEU A 499 -8.70 32.70 -12.32
C LEU A 499 -9.23 32.98 -13.72
N LYS A 500 -10.49 32.62 -14.00
CA LYS A 500 -11.14 32.92 -15.28
C LYS A 500 -11.25 34.42 -15.54
N GLU A 501 -11.62 35.20 -14.53
CA GLU A 501 -11.70 36.66 -14.64
C GLU A 501 -10.33 37.30 -14.90
N LEU A 502 -9.29 36.87 -14.17
CA LEU A 502 -7.91 37.35 -14.38
C LEU A 502 -7.41 37.07 -15.80
N ILE A 503 -7.64 35.86 -16.30
CA ILE A 503 -7.25 35.47 -17.67
C ILE A 503 -8.03 36.30 -18.69
N HIS A 504 -9.33 36.50 -18.51
CA HIS A 504 -10.14 37.21 -19.49
C HIS A 504 -9.88 38.73 -19.51
N GLN A 505 -9.64 39.37 -18.36
CA GLN A 505 -9.46 40.83 -18.28
C GLN A 505 -8.16 41.33 -18.92
N ARG A 506 -7.05 40.58 -18.83
CA ARG A 506 -5.74 41.02 -19.34
C ARG A 506 -5.32 40.40 -20.67
N MET A 507 -5.92 39.30 -21.13
CA MET A 507 -5.42 38.55 -22.30
C MET A 507 -6.15 38.83 -23.62
N ASN A 508 -6.92 39.94 -23.70
CA ASN A 508 -7.54 40.43 -24.94
C ASN A 508 -6.49 40.61 -26.06
N GLY A 509 -6.34 39.61 -26.92
CA GLY A 509 -5.38 39.55 -28.04
C GLY A 509 -4.64 38.21 -28.19
N LEU A 510 -4.23 37.58 -27.09
CA LEU A 510 -3.58 36.26 -27.05
C LEU A 510 -4.59 35.10 -27.25
N GLU A 511 -5.87 35.37 -27.02
CA GLU A 511 -7.01 34.50 -27.33
C GLU A 511 -7.13 34.11 -28.81
N SER A 512 -6.33 34.68 -29.72
CA SER A 512 -6.33 34.23 -31.12
C SER A 512 -5.42 33.01 -31.37
N LYS A 513 -4.45 32.71 -30.49
CA LYS A 513 -3.44 31.64 -30.66
C LYS A 513 -3.32 30.65 -29.50
N ILE A 514 -3.61 31.05 -28.27
CA ILE A 514 -3.46 30.22 -27.06
C ILE A 514 -4.84 29.99 -26.42
N ARG A 515 -5.10 28.77 -25.93
CA ARG A 515 -6.34 28.34 -25.28
C ARG A 515 -6.05 27.92 -23.84
N PHE A 516 -7.02 28.10 -22.94
CA PHE A 516 -6.86 27.80 -21.51
C PHE A 516 -7.98 26.89 -20.99
N GLU A 517 -7.61 25.86 -20.21
CA GLU A 517 -8.55 25.04 -19.44
C GLU A 517 -8.18 25.13 -17.95
N SER A 518 -9.07 25.69 -17.14
CA SER A 518 -8.89 25.75 -15.68
C SER A 518 -9.34 24.44 -15.04
N ILE A 519 -8.53 23.88 -14.17
CA ILE A 519 -8.79 22.62 -13.46
C ILE A 519 -8.53 22.85 -11.97
N GLN A 520 -9.55 22.61 -11.14
CA GLN A 520 -9.36 22.63 -9.70
C GLN A 520 -8.79 21.27 -9.25
N VAL A 521 -7.57 21.28 -8.71
CA VAL A 521 -6.97 20.08 -8.10
C VAL A 521 -7.39 19.97 -6.63
N GLY A 522 -7.43 21.10 -5.92
CA GLY A 522 -7.92 21.20 -4.55
C GLY A 522 -8.10 22.65 -4.11
N ARG A 523 -8.91 22.90 -3.08
CA ARG A 523 -9.03 24.22 -2.43
C ARG A 523 -8.25 24.22 -1.12
N ILE A 524 -6.93 24.37 -1.25
CA ILE A 524 -5.99 24.11 -0.16
C ILE A 524 -5.16 25.37 0.08
N LEU A 525 -4.89 25.70 1.33
CA LEU A 525 -3.89 26.69 1.69
C LEU A 525 -2.50 26.04 1.64
N SER A 526 -1.46 26.75 1.20
CA SER A 526 -0.16 26.10 0.96
C SER A 526 0.40 25.37 2.18
N GLU A 527 0.17 25.90 3.37
CA GLU A 527 0.56 25.37 4.66
C GLU A 527 -0.19 24.09 5.08
N GLU A 528 -1.31 23.77 4.42
CA GLU A 528 -2.12 22.57 4.69
C GLU A 528 -1.83 21.41 3.72
N ILE A 529 -0.91 21.60 2.76
CA ILE A 529 -0.58 20.58 1.76
C ILE A 529 -0.03 19.31 2.45
N ILE A 530 -0.66 18.16 2.15
CA ILE A 530 -0.25 16.83 2.60
C ILE A 530 0.16 15.94 1.41
N PRO A 531 0.81 14.78 1.65
CA PRO A 531 1.28 13.88 0.59
C PRO A 531 0.24 13.51 -0.48
N SER A 532 -1.04 13.33 -0.10
CA SER A 532 -2.12 13.01 -1.04
C SER A 532 -2.40 14.14 -2.04
N ASP A 533 -2.12 15.40 -1.68
CA ASP A 533 -2.35 16.56 -2.54
C ASP A 533 -1.25 16.66 -3.60
N TRP A 534 0.02 16.39 -3.21
CA TRP A 534 1.09 16.20 -4.19
C TRP A 534 0.80 15.02 -5.12
N ALA A 535 0.29 13.90 -4.61
CA ALA A 535 -0.13 12.78 -5.44
C ALA A 535 -1.23 13.18 -6.44
N ALA A 536 -2.24 13.94 -6.01
CA ALA A 536 -3.30 14.45 -6.88
C ALA A 536 -2.76 15.40 -7.96
N LEU A 537 -1.86 16.31 -7.59
CA LEU A 537 -1.22 17.24 -8.53
C LEU A 537 -0.37 16.50 -9.56
N ILE A 538 0.51 15.59 -9.12
CA ILE A 538 1.36 14.76 -9.99
C ILE A 538 0.50 13.94 -10.95
N THR A 539 -0.56 13.30 -10.43
CA THR A 539 -1.50 12.52 -11.26
C THR A 539 -2.16 13.40 -12.31
N THR A 540 -2.67 14.57 -11.92
CA THR A 540 -3.33 15.51 -12.83
C THR A 540 -2.38 16.00 -13.92
N ILE A 541 -1.16 16.41 -13.56
CA ILE A 541 -0.13 16.82 -14.52
C ILE A 541 0.17 15.68 -15.50
N THR A 542 0.39 14.48 -14.97
CA THR A 542 0.68 13.27 -15.77
C THR A 542 -0.46 12.96 -16.73
N GLU A 543 -1.72 13.04 -16.29
CA GLU A 543 -2.89 12.87 -17.16
C GLU A 543 -2.95 13.89 -18.29
N ARG A 544 -2.58 15.16 -18.04
CA ARG A 544 -2.59 16.22 -19.07
C ARG A 544 -1.43 16.15 -20.04
N ILE A 545 -0.28 15.66 -19.60
CA ILE A 545 0.84 15.33 -20.49
C ILE A 545 0.46 14.11 -21.33
N ASN A 546 -0.07 13.06 -20.70
CA ASN A 546 -0.45 11.81 -21.35
C ASN A 546 -1.67 11.95 -22.26
N SER A 547 -2.57 12.91 -22.03
CA SER A 547 -3.66 13.21 -22.96
C SER A 547 -3.15 13.66 -24.33
N GLY A 548 -1.87 14.02 -24.40
CA GLY A 548 -1.50 15.34 -24.84
C GLY A 548 -2.20 15.80 -26.14
N THR A 549 -2.74 17.00 -26.21
CA THR A 549 -3.30 17.74 -25.09
C THR A 549 -2.54 19.03 -24.86
N ALA A 550 -1.68 18.97 -23.84
CA ALA A 550 -1.00 20.11 -23.27
C ALA A 550 0.15 20.61 -24.17
N ASN A 551 0.16 21.93 -24.39
CA ASN A 551 1.32 22.69 -24.85
C ASN A 551 2.08 23.32 -23.69
N GLY A 552 1.39 23.52 -22.56
CA GLY A 552 1.98 23.98 -21.32
C GLY A 552 1.03 23.75 -20.16
N ILE A 553 1.56 23.76 -18.95
CA ILE A 553 0.78 23.63 -17.72
C ILE A 553 1.20 24.75 -16.78
N VAL A 554 0.25 25.55 -16.33
CA VAL A 554 0.44 26.51 -15.24
C VAL A 554 -0.18 25.93 -13.97
N VAL A 555 0.54 25.99 -12.85
CA VAL A 555 0.06 25.54 -11.54
C VAL A 555 0.01 26.76 -10.62
N THR A 556 -1.17 27.19 -10.20
CA THR A 556 -1.29 28.26 -9.21
C THR A 556 -1.07 27.69 -7.81
N HIS A 557 -0.19 28.33 -7.04
CA HIS A 557 0.27 27.79 -5.76
C HIS A 557 0.43 28.92 -4.72
N GLY A 558 0.28 28.58 -3.43
CA GLY A 558 0.61 29.48 -2.32
C GLY A 558 2.12 29.56 -2.07
N THR A 559 2.58 30.47 -1.23
CA THR A 559 4.02 30.72 -1.06
C THR A 559 4.69 29.78 -0.05
N ASP A 560 3.99 29.27 0.96
CA ASP A 560 4.63 28.61 2.10
C ASP A 560 5.34 27.30 1.75
N THR A 561 4.74 26.52 0.87
CA THR A 561 5.25 25.19 0.45
C THR A 561 5.73 25.17 -1.00
N LEU A 562 5.72 26.32 -1.69
CA LEU A 562 6.27 26.43 -3.05
C LEU A 562 7.73 25.95 -3.16
N PRO A 563 8.63 26.23 -2.18
CA PRO A 563 9.98 25.67 -2.14
C PRO A 563 10.08 24.14 -2.14
N TYR A 564 9.02 23.42 -1.77
CA TYR A 564 8.97 21.95 -1.82
C TYR A 564 8.31 21.46 -3.12
N THR A 565 7.18 22.07 -3.50
CA THR A 565 6.43 21.65 -4.69
C THR A 565 7.20 21.91 -5.99
N ALA A 566 7.84 23.08 -6.13
CA ALA A 566 8.57 23.43 -7.35
C ALA A 566 9.72 22.45 -7.67
N PRO A 567 10.65 22.14 -6.76
CA PRO A 567 11.69 21.17 -7.04
C PRO A 567 11.15 19.74 -7.18
N LEU A 568 10.07 19.36 -6.50
CA LEU A 568 9.44 18.06 -6.66
C LEU A 568 8.97 17.86 -8.11
N LEU A 569 8.28 18.85 -8.68
CA LEU A 569 7.86 18.81 -10.07
C LEU A 569 9.05 18.86 -11.04
N TYR A 570 10.12 19.59 -10.71
CA TYR A 570 11.35 19.56 -11.51
C TYR A 570 11.93 18.16 -11.60
N TRP A 571 12.12 17.48 -10.46
CA TRP A 571 12.72 16.14 -10.44
C TRP A 571 11.87 15.11 -11.18
N LEU A 572 10.56 15.33 -11.29
CA LEU A 572 9.65 14.44 -12.01
C LEU A 572 9.51 14.82 -13.49
N PHE A 573 9.49 16.10 -13.86
CA PHE A 573 8.99 16.53 -15.17
C PHE A 573 9.92 17.47 -15.96
N ALA A 574 11.17 17.68 -15.54
CA ALA A 574 12.09 18.62 -16.20
C ALA A 574 12.35 18.35 -17.70
N ASP A 575 12.10 17.14 -18.19
CA ASP A 575 12.24 16.72 -19.60
C ASP A 575 10.93 16.18 -20.20
N ALA A 576 9.77 16.43 -19.57
CA ALA A 576 8.49 15.83 -19.95
C ALA A 576 7.90 16.30 -21.30
N GLY A 577 8.65 17.09 -22.09
CA GLY A 577 8.23 17.60 -23.40
C GLY A 577 7.04 18.59 -23.37
N VAL A 578 6.65 19.04 -22.17
CA VAL A 578 5.64 20.08 -21.91
C VAL A 578 6.18 20.95 -20.77
N PRO A 579 6.22 22.30 -20.89
CA PRO A 579 6.66 23.17 -19.82
C PRO A 579 5.63 23.22 -18.69
N ILE A 580 6.12 23.21 -17.44
CA ILE A 580 5.31 23.38 -16.23
C ILE A 580 5.72 24.66 -15.53
N VAL A 581 4.78 25.56 -15.28
CA VAL A 581 5.04 26.88 -14.70
C VAL A 581 4.26 27.05 -13.40
N LEU A 582 4.94 27.11 -12.27
CA LEU A 582 4.30 27.42 -10.99
C LEU A 582 4.13 28.94 -10.86
N ALA A 583 2.91 29.39 -10.61
CA ALA A 583 2.57 30.81 -10.46
C ALA A 583 2.11 31.08 -9.02
N ALA A 584 2.78 32.01 -8.35
CA ALA A 584 2.43 32.42 -6.99
C ALA A 584 2.44 33.95 -6.87
N SER A 585 1.64 34.48 -5.94
CA SER A 585 1.50 35.92 -5.69
C SER A 585 1.55 36.18 -4.19
N SER A 586 2.16 37.28 -3.77
CA SER A 586 2.13 37.73 -2.37
C SER A 586 0.78 38.33 -1.97
N THR A 587 -0.01 38.78 -2.96
CA THR A 587 -1.29 39.46 -2.76
C THR A 587 -2.41 38.80 -3.55
N ALA A 588 -3.64 38.91 -3.04
CA ALA A 588 -4.83 38.41 -3.72
C ALA A 588 -5.26 39.32 -4.89
N PRO A 589 -5.95 38.78 -5.90
CA PRO A 589 -6.56 39.56 -6.97
C PRO A 589 -7.42 40.72 -6.44
N GLY A 590 -7.20 41.91 -6.97
CA GLY A 590 -7.88 43.15 -6.54
C GLY A 590 -7.13 43.95 -5.47
N MET A 591 -6.14 43.39 -4.77
CA MET A 591 -5.26 44.15 -3.87
C MET A 591 -4.12 44.85 -4.63
N SER A 592 -3.61 44.20 -5.67
CA SER A 592 -2.52 44.71 -6.51
C SER A 592 -2.58 44.09 -7.91
N ASN A 593 -1.71 44.56 -8.81
CA ASN A 593 -1.55 43.98 -10.16
C ASN A 593 -0.66 42.72 -10.19
N GLU A 594 -0.03 42.35 -9.07
CA GLU A 594 0.96 41.27 -9.00
C GLU A 594 0.39 39.92 -9.44
N ALA A 595 -0.80 39.55 -8.95
CA ALA A 595 -1.46 38.30 -9.30
C ALA A 595 -1.75 38.21 -10.81
N ALA A 596 -2.23 39.31 -11.40
CA ALA A 596 -2.52 39.40 -12.83
C ALA A 596 -1.25 39.33 -13.68
N GLU A 597 -0.20 40.06 -13.31
CA GLU A 597 1.10 40.08 -14.01
C GLU A 597 1.80 38.73 -13.94
N THR A 598 1.75 38.07 -12.79
CA THR A 598 2.29 36.73 -12.58
C THR A 598 1.56 35.73 -13.48
N MET A 599 0.24 35.80 -13.53
CA MET A 599 -0.59 34.90 -14.32
C MET A 599 -0.34 35.07 -15.83
N GLU A 600 -0.33 36.32 -16.31
CA GLU A 600 -0.01 36.66 -17.71
C GLU A 600 1.36 36.12 -18.12
N LYS A 601 2.38 36.36 -17.29
CA LYS A 601 3.75 35.91 -17.57
C LYS A 601 3.88 34.39 -17.53
N ALA A 602 3.22 33.72 -16.58
CA ALA A 602 3.25 32.27 -16.46
C ALA A 602 2.57 31.58 -17.66
N ILE A 603 1.46 32.12 -18.13
CA ILE A 603 0.78 31.63 -19.34
C ILE A 603 1.64 31.78 -20.58
N ASN A 604 2.24 32.95 -20.80
CA ASN A 604 3.08 33.17 -21.98
C ASN A 604 4.28 32.21 -21.97
N LEU A 605 4.93 32.05 -20.82
CA LEU A 605 6.04 31.13 -20.65
C LEU A 605 5.63 29.67 -20.93
N ALA A 606 4.46 29.24 -20.42
CA ALA A 606 3.93 27.90 -20.68
C ALA A 606 3.56 27.67 -22.15
N ALA A 607 3.24 28.71 -22.91
CA ALA A 607 2.89 28.59 -24.33
C ALA A 607 4.10 28.65 -25.27
N GLU A 608 5.16 29.37 -24.88
CA GLU A 608 6.35 29.59 -25.71
C GLU A 608 7.42 28.53 -25.51
N GLU A 609 7.59 28.03 -24.28
CA GLU A 609 8.61 27.04 -23.97
C GLU A 609 8.22 25.63 -24.41
N LYS A 610 9.22 24.80 -24.69
CA LYS A 610 8.99 23.41 -25.11
C LYS A 610 9.00 22.42 -23.95
N THR A 611 9.74 22.73 -22.88
CA THR A 611 9.93 21.83 -21.74
C THR A 611 10.51 22.60 -20.55
N GLY A 612 10.66 21.91 -19.42
CA GLY A 612 11.21 22.44 -18.19
C GLY A 612 10.16 22.83 -17.15
N VAL A 613 10.64 23.12 -15.95
CA VAL A 613 9.86 23.59 -14.82
C VAL A 613 10.31 24.99 -14.43
N TYR A 614 9.36 25.90 -14.25
CA TYR A 614 9.58 27.32 -14.02
C TYR A 614 8.77 27.80 -12.83
N VAL A 615 9.26 28.82 -12.13
CA VAL A 615 8.51 29.52 -11.08
C VAL A 615 8.36 30.97 -11.47
N VAL A 616 7.14 31.51 -11.47
CA VAL A 616 6.85 32.92 -11.70
C VAL A 616 6.33 33.53 -10.40
N TYR A 617 7.03 34.56 -9.92
CA TYR A 617 6.69 35.28 -8.70
C TYR A 617 7.20 36.72 -8.77
N GLY A 618 6.34 37.68 -8.43
CA GLY A 618 6.69 39.11 -8.40
C GLY A 618 7.36 39.62 -9.68
N GLY A 619 6.84 39.21 -10.83
CA GLY A 619 7.34 39.60 -12.16
C GLY A 619 8.66 38.92 -12.58
N ARG A 620 9.25 38.02 -11.77
CA ARG A 620 10.50 37.30 -12.09
C ARG A 620 10.22 35.85 -12.48
N VAL A 621 11.08 35.29 -13.32
CA VAL A 621 11.14 33.84 -13.58
C VAL A 621 12.30 33.29 -12.75
N LEU A 622 12.01 32.38 -11.85
CA LEU A 622 12.92 31.79 -10.88
C LEU A 622 13.10 30.30 -11.16
N SER A 623 14.25 29.75 -10.79
CA SER A 623 14.45 28.31 -10.87
C SER A 623 13.54 27.59 -9.86
N PRO A 624 12.98 26.42 -10.21
CA PRO A 624 12.32 25.54 -9.24
C PRO A 624 13.28 24.98 -8.20
N LEU A 625 14.59 24.88 -8.51
CA LEU A 625 15.59 24.40 -7.58
C LEU A 625 16.13 25.56 -6.72
N ASN A 626 16.51 25.25 -5.49
CA ASN A 626 17.04 26.19 -4.50
C ASN A 626 16.17 27.41 -4.22
N LEU A 627 14.87 27.31 -4.48
CA LEU A 627 13.93 28.37 -4.21
C LEU A 627 13.78 28.54 -2.69
N LYS A 628 14.04 29.74 -2.16
CA LYS A 628 13.92 30.07 -0.74
C LYS A 628 13.05 31.30 -0.54
N PHE A 629 12.12 31.23 0.40
CA PHE A 629 11.32 32.38 0.83
C PHE A 629 12.08 33.15 1.92
N GLU A 630 12.49 34.38 1.62
CA GLU A 630 13.32 35.22 2.52
C GLU A 630 12.51 36.29 3.24
N ARG A 631 11.47 36.83 2.61
CA ARG A 631 10.63 37.89 3.17
C ARG A 631 9.26 37.97 2.49
N ILE A 632 8.32 38.65 3.14
CA ILE A 632 7.00 38.94 2.56
C ILE A 632 7.13 40.09 1.55
N GLY A 633 6.56 39.90 0.36
CA GLY A 633 6.50 40.90 -0.72
C GLY A 633 6.87 40.30 -2.08
N SER A 634 6.70 41.06 -3.17
CA SER A 634 6.94 40.59 -4.55
C SER A 634 8.39 40.15 -4.83
N ASP A 635 9.36 40.59 -4.01
CA ASP A 635 10.74 40.15 -4.08
C ASP A 635 11.09 39.03 -3.08
N GLY A 636 10.07 38.43 -2.45
CA GLY A 636 10.19 37.49 -1.33
C GLY A 636 10.91 36.17 -1.61
N PHE A 637 10.96 35.73 -2.88
CA PHE A 637 11.72 34.55 -3.27
C PHE A 637 13.07 34.87 -3.91
N ARG A 638 14.04 33.99 -3.66
CA ARG A 638 15.35 33.96 -4.33
C ARG A 638 15.83 32.53 -4.53
N ASN A 639 16.62 32.29 -5.58
CA ASN A 639 17.32 31.02 -5.75
C ASN A 639 18.67 31.09 -5.03
N TRP A 640 18.81 30.39 -3.92
CA TRP A 640 20.08 30.29 -3.18
C TRP A 640 21.12 29.51 -3.99
N ASN A 641 22.39 29.86 -3.85
CA ASN A 641 23.52 29.10 -4.41
C ASN A 641 23.49 28.94 -5.93
N MET A 642 22.70 29.75 -6.66
CA MET A 642 22.55 29.65 -8.10
C MET A 642 22.81 31.00 -8.78
N GLN A 643 23.87 31.06 -9.59
CA GLN A 643 24.16 32.23 -10.43
C GLN A 643 23.30 32.27 -11.69
N LYS A 644 22.96 31.09 -12.24
CA LYS A 644 22.11 30.94 -13.42
C LYS A 644 20.91 30.05 -13.08
N PRO A 645 19.67 30.48 -13.37
CA PRO A 645 18.49 29.65 -13.17
C PRO A 645 18.56 28.35 -13.96
N ILE A 646 18.18 27.24 -13.33
CA ILE A 646 18.03 25.93 -13.97
C ILE A 646 16.53 25.66 -14.15
N HIS A 647 16.09 25.40 -15.37
CA HIS A 647 14.68 25.11 -15.67
C HIS A 647 14.48 23.74 -16.34
N PHE A 648 15.49 23.23 -17.01
CA PHE A 648 15.46 21.96 -17.74
C PHE A 648 16.62 21.07 -17.26
N GLY A 649 16.44 19.77 -17.40
CA GLY A 649 17.40 18.75 -17.00
C GLY A 649 16.82 17.36 -17.18
N SER A 650 17.62 16.32 -16.91
CA SER A 650 17.11 14.96 -16.88
C SER A 650 16.17 14.79 -15.69
N SER A 651 14.92 14.40 -15.93
CA SER A 651 14.06 13.98 -14.83
C SER A 651 14.58 12.67 -14.26
N LEU A 652 14.13 12.35 -13.05
CA LEU A 652 14.36 11.03 -12.46
C LEU A 652 13.45 9.97 -13.12
N LEU A 653 12.44 10.38 -13.91
CA LEU A 653 11.49 9.47 -14.56
C LEU A 653 12.08 8.83 -15.82
N ASN A 654 12.24 7.50 -15.80
CA ASN A 654 12.50 6.72 -17.01
C ASN A 654 11.18 6.23 -17.61
N GLY A 655 10.57 7.04 -18.49
CA GLY A 655 9.33 6.69 -19.19
C GLY A 655 8.08 7.36 -18.63
N MET A 656 6.91 7.02 -19.18
CA MET A 656 5.64 7.63 -18.76
C MET A 656 5.17 7.00 -17.45
N LEU A 657 5.07 7.82 -16.41
CA LEU A 657 4.54 7.42 -15.12
C LEU A 657 3.04 7.07 -15.30
N GLU A 658 2.65 5.80 -15.12
CA GLU A 658 1.24 5.46 -14.95
C GLU A 658 0.84 5.83 -13.51
N ALA A 659 0.44 7.09 -13.32
CA ALA A 659 0.12 7.67 -12.03
C ALA A 659 -1.20 7.10 -11.47
N ASP A 660 -1.14 5.99 -10.74
CA ASP A 660 -2.23 5.65 -9.84
C ASP A 660 -2.13 6.55 -8.60
N GLN A 661 -3.12 7.44 -8.43
CA GLN A 661 -3.13 8.41 -7.33
C GLN A 661 -3.05 7.73 -5.95
N TYR A 662 -3.68 6.56 -5.78
CA TYR A 662 -3.64 5.84 -4.51
C TYR A 662 -2.24 5.30 -4.22
N VAL A 663 -1.59 4.70 -5.23
CA VAL A 663 -0.20 4.22 -5.09
C VAL A 663 0.75 5.39 -4.81
N LEU A 664 0.64 6.49 -5.54
CA LEU A 664 1.47 7.69 -5.32
C LEU A 664 1.27 8.26 -3.92
N THR A 665 0.03 8.29 -3.43
CA THR A 665 -0.28 8.73 -2.07
C THR A 665 0.46 7.86 -1.06
N GLN A 666 0.39 6.54 -1.19
CA GLN A 666 1.07 5.62 -0.28
C GLN A 666 2.59 5.78 -0.30
N LEU A 667 3.19 5.94 -1.48
CA LEU A 667 4.65 6.12 -1.61
C LEU A 667 5.12 7.45 -0.99
N LEU A 668 4.39 8.53 -1.22
CA LEU A 668 4.70 9.84 -0.64
C LEU A 668 4.47 9.87 0.87
N GLU A 669 3.40 9.24 1.37
CA GLU A 669 3.14 9.07 2.80
C GLU A 669 4.25 8.25 3.47
N GLU A 670 4.67 7.16 2.84
CA GLU A 670 5.80 6.34 3.29
C GLU A 670 7.10 7.15 3.39
N ALA A 671 7.42 7.90 2.34
CA ALA A 671 8.61 8.75 2.31
C ALA A 671 8.53 9.82 3.41
N ALA A 672 7.40 10.52 3.52
CA ALA A 672 7.19 11.55 4.53
C ALA A 672 7.27 11.01 5.96
N ASN A 673 6.70 9.84 6.23
CA ASN A 673 6.70 9.20 7.55
C ASN A 673 8.05 8.58 7.94
N SER A 674 8.96 8.40 6.98
CA SER A 674 10.29 7.82 7.22
C SER A 674 11.42 8.86 7.28
N MET A 675 11.09 10.15 7.15
CA MET A 675 12.07 11.23 7.16
C MET A 675 11.90 12.25 8.30
N CYS A 676 12.97 12.99 8.58
CA CYS A 676 12.93 14.13 9.49
C CYS A 676 13.88 15.23 9.03
N VAL A 677 13.39 16.47 9.00
CA VAL A 677 14.19 17.68 8.69
C VAL A 677 14.56 18.36 10.00
N ILE A 678 15.85 18.60 10.21
CA ILE A 678 16.37 19.10 11.48
C ILE A 678 17.41 20.18 11.24
N ARG A 679 17.10 21.37 11.75
CA ARG A 679 18.07 22.45 11.87
C ARG A 679 18.96 22.21 13.08
N ILE A 680 20.28 22.12 12.90
CA ILE A 680 21.21 21.95 14.03
C ILE A 680 21.29 23.23 14.85
N TYR A 681 21.18 23.12 16.18
CA TYR A 681 21.31 24.24 17.11
C TYR A 681 22.16 23.85 18.33
N PRO A 682 22.76 24.83 19.06
CA PRO A 682 23.53 24.53 20.26
C PRO A 682 22.63 23.89 21.33
N GLY A 683 22.99 22.70 21.80
CA GLY A 683 22.22 21.97 22.80
C GLY A 683 21.30 20.88 22.25
N LEU A 684 21.25 20.67 20.93
CA LEU A 684 20.60 19.49 20.35
C LEU A 684 21.28 18.22 20.87
N ARG A 685 20.54 17.39 21.61
CA ARG A 685 21.05 16.11 22.11
C ARG A 685 20.92 15.03 21.03
N SER A 686 21.93 14.18 20.95
CA SER A 686 21.97 13.08 19.97
C SER A 686 20.93 11.99 20.21
N ASP A 687 20.44 11.86 21.45
CA ASP A 687 19.45 10.86 21.82
C ASP A 687 18.07 11.12 21.20
N TYR A 688 17.73 12.37 20.88
CA TYR A 688 16.51 12.70 20.15
C TYR A 688 16.51 12.12 18.73
N LEU A 689 17.65 12.21 18.04
CA LEU A 689 17.79 11.59 16.71
C LEU A 689 17.67 10.07 16.79
N THR A 690 18.27 9.47 17.81
CA THR A 690 18.18 8.02 17.99
C THR A 690 16.77 7.56 18.38
N ALA A 691 16.05 8.36 19.17
CA ALA A 691 14.65 8.08 19.51
C ALA A 691 13.76 8.14 18.26
N LEU A 692 13.99 9.08 17.35
CA LEU A 692 13.31 9.12 16.06
C LEU A 692 13.63 7.88 15.21
N MET A 693 14.88 7.41 15.23
CA MET A 693 15.24 6.14 14.57
C MET A 693 14.54 4.93 15.19
N ASP A 694 14.35 4.91 16.50
CA ASP A 694 13.56 3.87 17.19
C ASP A 694 12.09 3.91 16.78
N GLN A 695 11.56 5.09 16.43
CA GLN A 695 10.19 5.24 15.95
C GLN A 695 9.99 4.88 14.48
N GLY A 696 11.07 4.75 13.70
CA GLY A 696 11.03 4.33 12.30
C GLY A 696 11.56 5.36 11.30
N VAL A 697 12.06 6.52 11.76
CA VAL A 697 12.71 7.51 10.90
C VAL A 697 14.07 6.97 10.45
N ARG A 698 14.28 6.91 9.13
CA ARG A 698 15.53 6.43 8.53
C ARG A 698 16.28 7.52 7.77
N TYR A 699 15.61 8.58 7.33
CA TYR A 699 16.19 9.62 6.49
C TYR A 699 16.22 10.95 7.25
N PHE A 700 17.41 11.45 7.53
CA PHE A 700 17.61 12.71 8.25
C PHE A 700 18.16 13.77 7.30
N PHE A 701 17.45 14.89 7.19
CA PHE A 701 17.89 16.08 6.46
C PHE A 701 18.40 17.09 7.48
N LEU A 702 19.72 17.18 7.63
CA LEU A 702 20.37 18.01 8.64
C LEU A 702 20.83 19.33 8.03
N GLU A 703 20.29 20.45 8.54
CA GLU A 703 20.81 21.77 8.21
C GLU A 703 22.00 22.08 9.12
N LEU A 704 23.19 21.96 8.57
CA LEU A 704 24.46 22.22 9.24
C LEU A 704 24.81 23.71 9.22
N TYR A 705 25.80 24.11 10.01
CA TYR A 705 26.30 25.49 9.99
C TYR A 705 27.23 25.72 8.80
N ASP A 706 27.15 26.92 8.21
CA ASP A 706 28.06 27.44 7.18
C ASP A 706 28.33 26.39 6.08
N THR A 707 29.60 26.01 5.83
CA THR A 707 29.96 25.04 4.78
C THR A 707 29.86 23.57 5.23
N GLY A 708 29.02 23.25 6.21
CA GLY A 708 28.79 21.87 6.65
C GLY A 708 29.44 21.48 7.98
N THR A 709 29.49 22.38 8.96
CA THR A 709 30.04 22.11 10.29
C THR A 709 28.96 21.80 11.32
N ALA A 710 29.25 20.93 12.30
CA ALA A 710 28.37 20.64 13.43
C ALA A 710 29.13 20.13 14.67
N GLY A 711 28.43 20.05 15.81
CA GLY A 711 29.00 19.60 17.08
C GLY A 711 29.34 18.11 17.09
N PHE A 712 30.64 17.80 17.05
CA PHE A 712 31.16 16.42 17.07
C PHE A 712 31.98 16.07 18.32
N ARG A 713 32.19 17.03 19.22
CA ARG A 713 32.90 16.84 20.49
C ARG A 713 32.21 15.78 21.34
N GLU A 714 32.96 14.79 21.83
CA GLU A 714 32.47 13.70 22.69
C GLU A 714 31.60 14.21 23.85
N GLY A 715 30.43 13.60 24.03
CA GLY A 715 29.41 14.01 25.00
C GLY A 715 27.97 13.78 24.50
N PRO A 716 26.95 14.06 25.33
CA PRO A 716 25.54 13.81 24.97
C PRO A 716 25.03 14.65 23.78
N TYR A 717 25.67 15.79 23.53
CA TYR A 717 25.37 16.70 22.43
C TYR A 717 26.18 16.39 21.14
N SER A 718 27.00 15.34 21.14
CA SER A 718 27.77 14.94 19.97
C SER A 718 26.88 14.23 18.94
N LEU A 719 26.83 14.74 17.71
CA LEU A 719 26.14 14.05 16.61
C LEU A 719 26.80 12.72 16.25
N LYS A 720 28.10 12.52 16.57
CA LYS A 720 28.83 11.27 16.29
C LYS A 720 28.10 10.02 16.79
N ARG A 721 27.47 10.10 17.97
CA ARG A 721 26.68 9.00 18.53
C ARG A 721 25.45 8.67 17.67
N ALA A 722 24.74 9.70 17.21
CA ALA A 722 23.56 9.53 16.35
C ALA A 722 23.95 8.92 15.00
N PHE A 723 25.06 9.35 14.40
CA PHE A 723 25.57 8.78 13.14
C PHE A 723 26.01 7.32 13.30
N SER A 724 26.75 6.99 14.36
CA SER A 724 27.18 5.62 14.66
C SER A 724 26.01 4.65 14.90
N ILE A 725 24.96 5.11 15.60
CA ILE A 725 23.73 4.34 15.78
C ILE A 725 22.95 4.26 14.48
N GLY A 726 22.85 5.37 13.74
CA GLY A 726 22.21 5.45 12.45
C GLY A 726 22.78 4.45 11.46
N ARG A 727 24.11 4.33 11.34
CA ARG A 727 24.77 3.33 10.49
C ARG A 727 24.35 1.90 10.82
N ARG A 728 24.27 1.55 12.11
CA ARG A 728 23.81 0.22 12.56
C ARG A 728 22.34 -0.02 12.24
N LYS A 729 21.54 1.05 12.19
CA LYS A 729 20.11 1.04 11.85
C LYS A 729 19.83 1.34 10.38
N GLN A 730 20.87 1.43 9.54
CA GLN A 730 20.77 1.80 8.12
C GLN A 730 20.06 3.16 7.89
N ALA A 731 20.23 4.11 8.80
CA ALA A 731 19.76 5.48 8.64
C ALA A 731 20.75 6.29 7.76
N ARG A 732 20.21 7.19 6.95
CA ARG A 732 20.95 8.10 6.08
C ARG A 732 20.84 9.54 6.57
N PHE A 733 21.93 10.29 6.41
CA PHE A 733 22.01 11.69 6.84
C PHE A 733 22.41 12.56 5.64
N TYR A 734 21.42 13.20 5.03
CA TYR A 734 21.61 14.17 3.95
C TYR A 734 21.84 15.55 4.57
N CYS A 735 22.95 16.21 4.22
CA CYS A 735 23.39 17.42 4.89
C CYS A 735 23.32 18.63 3.95
N THR A 736 22.61 19.66 4.38
CA THR A 736 22.47 20.98 3.73
C THR A 736 22.98 22.08 4.64
N SER A 737 23.02 23.33 4.16
CA SER A 737 23.42 24.48 4.95
C SER A 737 22.20 25.27 5.45
N GLN A 738 22.32 25.83 6.66
CA GLN A 738 21.40 26.85 7.18
C GLN A 738 21.54 28.22 6.49
N GLN A 739 22.61 28.41 5.72
CA GLN A 739 22.99 29.66 5.07
C GLN A 739 23.16 29.43 3.57
N GLU A 740 23.24 30.52 2.82
CA GLU A 740 23.63 30.44 1.42
C GLU A 740 25.13 30.10 1.33
N GLY A 741 25.43 28.86 0.98
CA GLY A 741 26.78 28.34 0.83
C GLY A 741 26.79 26.90 0.32
N LEU A 742 27.98 26.44 -0.06
CA LEU A 742 28.22 25.06 -0.48
C LEU A 742 28.52 24.19 0.74
N VAL A 743 27.79 23.09 0.89
CA VAL A 743 28.19 22.03 1.82
C VAL A 743 29.21 21.13 1.13
N ASP A 744 30.48 21.37 1.40
CA ASP A 744 31.57 20.46 1.06
C ASP A 744 32.28 20.00 2.34
N PHE A 745 32.52 18.70 2.46
CA PHE A 745 33.19 18.15 3.64
C PHE A 745 34.72 18.19 3.53
N SER A 746 35.26 19.02 2.62
CA SER A 746 36.70 19.08 2.34
C SER A 746 37.45 20.12 3.19
N GLY A 747 36.77 21.19 3.62
CA GLY A 747 37.38 22.37 4.25
C GLY A 747 37.71 22.26 5.75
N TYR A 748 36.88 21.58 6.55
CA TYR A 748 37.01 21.56 8.03
C TYR A 748 37.19 20.15 8.60
N SER A 749 37.92 20.04 9.72
CA SER A 749 38.18 18.74 10.38
C SER A 749 36.88 18.07 10.87
N THR A 750 35.95 18.84 11.43
CA THR A 750 34.64 18.36 11.90
C THR A 750 33.77 17.87 10.74
N SER A 751 33.80 18.53 9.60
CA SER A 751 33.11 18.13 8.37
C SER A 751 33.69 16.84 7.77
N LYS A 752 35.02 16.66 7.82
CA LYS A 752 35.66 15.39 7.44
C LYS A 752 35.26 14.24 8.36
N GLU A 753 35.08 14.50 9.65
CA GLU A 753 34.60 13.49 10.60
C GLU A 753 33.15 13.11 10.32
N LEU A 754 32.26 14.09 10.07
CA LEU A 754 30.89 13.85 9.61
C LEU A 754 30.86 12.93 8.38
N TRP A 755 31.69 13.22 7.38
CA TRP A 755 31.76 12.42 6.15
C TRP A 755 32.21 10.98 6.42
N LYS A 756 33.25 10.78 7.24
CA LYS A 756 33.71 9.45 7.67
C LYS A 756 32.62 8.67 8.43
N GLU A 757 31.76 9.38 9.16
CA GLU A 757 30.64 8.78 9.88
C GLU A 757 29.43 8.49 8.98
N GLY A 758 29.45 8.88 7.70
CA GLY A 758 28.44 8.55 6.69
C GLY A 758 27.47 9.68 6.39
N ALA A 759 27.83 10.92 6.71
CA ALA A 759 27.11 12.10 6.23
C ALA A 759 27.24 12.22 4.71
N VAL A 760 26.12 12.53 4.04
CA VAL A 760 26.06 12.76 2.59
C VAL A 760 25.93 14.27 2.34
N PRO A 761 26.96 14.93 1.81
CA PRO A 761 26.87 16.36 1.50
C PRO A 761 25.98 16.57 0.27
N MET A 762 24.97 17.43 0.38
CA MET A 762 24.05 17.73 -0.73
C MET A 762 24.49 18.95 -1.56
N GLY A 763 25.74 19.37 -1.37
CA GLY A 763 26.39 20.41 -2.17
C GLY A 763 25.66 21.75 -2.09
N VAL A 764 25.19 22.23 -3.24
CA VAL A 764 24.55 23.54 -3.40
C VAL A 764 23.07 23.53 -3.05
N TYR A 765 22.47 22.36 -2.81
CA TYR A 765 21.01 22.28 -2.66
C TYR A 765 20.51 22.84 -1.33
N THR A 766 19.41 23.59 -1.40
CA THR A 766 18.64 23.95 -0.21
C THR A 766 17.97 22.70 0.39
N THR A 767 17.67 22.75 1.68
CA THR A 767 16.97 21.66 2.39
C THR A 767 15.67 21.25 1.69
N GLU A 768 14.87 22.23 1.26
CA GLU A 768 13.61 21.98 0.56
C GLU A 768 13.82 21.26 -0.77
N THR A 769 14.86 21.63 -1.52
CA THR A 769 15.23 20.97 -2.78
C THR A 769 15.65 19.53 -2.58
N VAL A 770 16.43 19.27 -1.52
CA VAL A 770 16.89 17.92 -1.16
C VAL A 770 15.72 17.05 -0.71
N VAL A 771 14.83 17.58 0.13
CA VAL A 771 13.62 16.87 0.58
C VAL A 771 12.74 16.52 -0.60
N ALA A 772 12.51 17.47 -1.51
CA ALA A 772 11.75 17.25 -2.72
C ALA A 772 12.40 16.21 -3.64
N ARG A 773 13.73 16.19 -3.75
CA ARG A 773 14.48 15.16 -4.47
C ARG A 773 14.27 13.78 -3.85
N PHE A 774 14.27 13.67 -2.53
CA PHE A 774 14.01 12.43 -1.82
C PHE A 774 12.58 11.92 -2.04
N LEU A 775 11.60 12.82 -2.02
CA LEU A 775 10.21 12.48 -2.34
C LEU A 775 10.09 11.97 -3.79
N ALA A 776 10.70 12.67 -4.76
CA ALA A 776 10.74 12.22 -6.15
C ALA A 776 11.44 10.87 -6.33
N ALA A 777 12.62 10.70 -5.71
CA ALA A 777 13.35 9.44 -5.74
C ALA A 777 12.56 8.30 -5.06
N SER A 778 11.76 8.58 -4.04
CA SER A 778 10.92 7.58 -3.38
C SER A 778 9.69 7.17 -4.19
N ILE A 779 9.23 8.01 -5.12
CA ILE A 779 8.19 7.62 -6.09
C ILE A 779 8.75 6.63 -7.11
N ILE A 780 10.04 6.76 -7.46
CA ILE A 780 10.62 6.14 -8.65
C ILE A 780 11.47 4.92 -8.31
N ALA A 781 12.20 4.98 -7.20
CA ALA A 781 13.12 3.92 -6.82
C ALA A 781 12.37 2.67 -6.38
N ASP A 782 12.80 1.53 -6.90
CA ASP A 782 12.24 0.23 -6.57
C ASP A 782 12.97 -0.43 -5.39
N SER A 783 14.09 0.16 -4.95
CA SER A 783 14.86 -0.28 -3.79
C SER A 783 15.45 0.90 -3.01
N GLU A 784 15.78 0.67 -1.73
CA GLU A 784 16.47 1.69 -0.93
C GLU A 784 17.84 2.05 -1.53
N GLN A 785 18.54 1.08 -2.12
CA GLN A 785 19.83 1.30 -2.78
C GLN A 785 19.69 2.21 -4.01
N GLU A 786 18.71 1.92 -4.87
CA GLU A 786 18.45 2.76 -6.05
C GLU A 786 18.06 4.18 -5.63
N ARG A 787 17.27 4.34 -4.58
CA ARG A 787 16.95 5.67 -4.05
C ARG A 787 18.20 6.40 -3.56
N ASP A 788 19.07 5.72 -2.82
CA ASP A 788 20.32 6.30 -2.33
C ASP A 788 21.22 6.71 -3.51
N GLU A 789 21.30 5.88 -4.56
CA GLU A 789 22.00 6.22 -5.81
C GLU A 789 21.37 7.43 -6.51
N LEU A 790 20.04 7.53 -6.59
CA LEU A 790 19.33 8.69 -7.15
C LEU A 790 19.54 9.96 -6.32
N MET A 791 19.70 9.84 -5.00
CA MET A 791 19.99 10.96 -4.11
C MET A 791 21.45 11.43 -4.24
N GLU A 792 22.40 10.51 -4.31
CA GLU A 792 23.84 10.79 -4.35
C GLU A 792 24.35 11.14 -5.77
N ARG A 793 23.57 10.85 -6.82
CA ARG A 793 23.92 11.20 -8.20
C ARG A 793 24.18 12.70 -8.33
N ALA A 794 25.25 13.06 -9.05
CA ALA A 794 25.57 14.45 -9.32
C ALA A 794 24.38 15.18 -9.98
N GLY A 795 24.04 16.35 -9.44
CA GLY A 795 22.95 17.19 -9.94
C GLY A 795 23.27 17.84 -11.29
N PRO A 796 22.29 18.53 -11.91
CA PRO A 796 22.48 19.25 -13.19
C PRO A 796 23.57 20.33 -13.11
N GLU A 797 23.88 20.85 -11.92
CA GLU A 797 24.98 21.81 -11.71
C GLU A 797 26.38 21.23 -11.96
N SER A 798 26.57 19.91 -12.03
CA SER A 798 27.88 19.32 -12.39
C SER A 798 28.28 19.55 -13.86
N LEU A 799 27.39 20.16 -14.66
CA LEU A 799 27.58 20.58 -16.05
C LEU A 799 27.87 22.09 -16.20
N GLN A 800 27.81 22.87 -15.12
CA GLN A 800 28.21 24.29 -15.09
C GLN A 800 29.64 24.43 -14.57
#